data_AF-F0V8Z6-F1
#
_entry.id   AF-F0V8Z6-F1
#
_cell.length_a   1.000
_cell.length_b   1.000
_cell.length_c   1.000
_cell.angle_alpha   90.00
_cell.angle_beta   90.00
_cell.angle_gamma   90.00
#
_symmetry.space_group_name_H-M   'P 1'
#
loop_
_entity.id
_entity.type
_entity.pdbx_description
1 polymer ?
#
loop_
_entity_poly.entity_id
_entity_poly.type
_entity_poly.pdbx_seq_one_letter_code
_entity_poly.pdbx_strand_id
1 'polypeptide(L)'
;MLYTRVFFRAVVRTDFGERVAVVGSSPSLGNWQANRGHELTTNEDVFPSWFSKEPVYLPLKKPVSYKYAILDERGDIVRWEECEGNRELVPTGVEMTVEDDDGLFREQMTNRGDHGVEGDDDVSVAALDKEEVDARNRVLAIQEEEPEFDENDSLIVCALDLPLRVVRVAQAPCEADPRPGDSAKDAAALVPEKRPGASGEYGSVPSFAGVAGAEREKGKTRAAASCGESEQSTGSPRKGGPPVSPETERGFGGGPVRSRRGTFEVRASKSALLPSLYHLRKKTRLPVRFIGWPGIHVEDEREQEELVEFLRAYDCTPIFPDKEEFDRYLTFCHGFLWPLFHNVVILDSKTQVPFDSDLWARYQAVNKLWADTVLRHAHETDMIWVHDYHLLLAPMHITRKVRRANVGFFLHIPFPSSEIFRCLPCREDILRGMLCADLIGFHLFEYARHFLVACKRLLGLEHHFCRGGILSIEYGGRNVSVRIGHVHIQYADIREKIEASPRVLQMSREIRQRYVGKFIFVSVDRCEKLAGLLLKVRAFQTFLMTYSYARGNVVLIQYAYPTIKYAEDTETMAMELQELVEKVNAQFALPDRPDFKHIELHIQSVGWEEKWAVFIAGDCFLDTSIRDGLNLNPFEYICCHQDNVTGVILSEFTGCSRALASAIRVNPWKVEAVADAMDRTINMPMEEQRDRFTRDQDYLSHNSTQKWADENILDLRRARKPDDFVYVSWGLGNTFRVLGMDSNFRFLDTNQVVRGYRTSRHRVFFFDCEGTLAPDRRRITFVPGGENLFAQGRPPSQQVKDCLQALVDDQRNTVVILSGRNRHLLEEWFSSVKGIGLCAEHGFYYRVPGITGDQWHCMSRQTDFTWKQVAIELMLQYVKRTQGSFIENKGSALVFQYRDADPDFGSMQAKDLSNYLGELLFGYPVSVMSGKGYVEVKLRGVNKGHAVEKVLRKLSNLHGDVDFVLCVGDDRSDEDMFAVINTMTEDGYQLCLPEGSGAGSSGLYRHTQSKDRIPRRNSVSSDENRAEGAPGSLEGTMKRVGSMQRSGGLGGTTGLTSASSSTSLCGAAKKTGPHFFTCTVGKKPSNARYYLNDTDDVSDLLDALQQCTEKDGKEQWNSARDSGLAAPVAAAAAAGSLAGNAAVQLRKGDSVASFASLWKTPLGVGGAVRARDRALAHLAGGASSGLFGRPVSAIDARACAGSGGASDAARPTEE
;
A
#
# COMPACT_ATOMS: atom_id res chain seq x y z
N MET A 1 -13.63 20.71 -39.27
CA MET A 1 -13.06 21.31 -38.05
C MET A 1 -13.84 20.81 -36.86
N LEU A 2 -13.22 20.60 -35.70
CA LEU A 2 -13.94 20.25 -34.47
C LEU A 2 -14.51 21.54 -33.84
N TYR A 3 -15.72 21.45 -33.31
CA TYR A 3 -16.43 22.54 -32.66
C TYR A 3 -16.90 22.11 -31.27
N THR A 4 -16.99 23.06 -30.36
CA THR A 4 -17.60 22.92 -29.03
C THR A 4 -18.96 23.62 -29.05
N ARG A 5 -19.97 23.02 -28.41
CA ARG A 5 -21.29 23.63 -28.17
C ARG A 5 -21.17 24.58 -26.98
N VAL A 6 -21.42 25.87 -27.17
CA VAL A 6 -21.22 26.92 -26.15
C VAL A 6 -22.53 27.61 -25.85
N PHE A 7 -23.00 27.51 -24.61
CA PHE A 7 -24.12 28.32 -24.10
C PHE A 7 -23.56 29.52 -23.34
N PHE A 8 -24.26 30.66 -23.35
CA PHE A 8 -23.92 31.85 -22.58
C PHE A 8 -25.00 32.16 -21.54
N ARG A 9 -24.57 32.69 -20.39
CA ARG A 9 -25.40 33.28 -19.34
C ARG A 9 -24.75 34.59 -18.90
N ALA A 10 -25.53 35.63 -18.71
CA ALA A 10 -25.04 36.96 -18.34
C ALA A 10 -26.08 37.76 -17.56
N VAL A 11 -25.66 38.53 -16.56
CA VAL A 11 -26.53 39.50 -15.89
C VAL A 11 -26.49 40.83 -16.63
N VAL A 12 -27.61 41.22 -17.24
CA VAL A 12 -27.73 42.46 -18.02
C VAL A 12 -29.06 43.14 -17.71
N ARG A 13 -28.99 44.36 -17.16
CA ARG A 13 -30.17 45.19 -16.92
C ARG A 13 -30.56 45.93 -18.21
N THR A 14 -31.81 45.76 -18.59
CA THR A 14 -32.39 46.33 -19.80
C THR A 14 -33.70 47.06 -19.49
N ASP A 15 -34.04 48.04 -20.31
CA ASP A 15 -35.36 48.67 -20.33
C ASP A 15 -36.36 47.84 -21.15
N PHE A 16 -37.65 48.18 -21.07
CA PHE A 16 -38.70 47.46 -21.79
C PHE A 16 -38.58 47.66 -23.30
N GLY A 17 -38.51 46.55 -24.06
CA GLY A 17 -38.29 46.54 -25.52
C GLY A 17 -36.82 46.36 -25.94
N GLU A 18 -35.88 46.46 -25.01
CA GLU A 18 -34.47 46.14 -25.26
C GLU A 18 -34.20 44.63 -25.23
N ARG A 19 -33.17 44.20 -25.96
CA ARG A 19 -32.77 42.78 -26.14
C ARG A 19 -31.26 42.65 -25.95
N VAL A 20 -30.77 41.44 -25.63
CA VAL A 20 -29.33 41.21 -25.37
C VAL A 20 -28.77 40.20 -26.36
N ALA A 21 -27.60 40.49 -26.93
CA ALA A 21 -26.90 39.58 -27.84
C ALA A 21 -25.41 39.44 -27.51
N VAL A 22 -24.87 38.24 -27.71
CA VAL A 22 -23.44 37.93 -27.61
C VAL A 22 -22.78 38.17 -28.96
N VAL A 23 -21.81 39.10 -29.00
CA VAL A 23 -21.15 39.53 -30.23
C VAL A 23 -19.65 39.35 -30.08
N GLY A 24 -18.95 38.80 -31.06
CA GLY A 24 -17.53 38.49 -30.91
C GLY A 24 -16.79 38.18 -32.20
N SER A 25 -15.51 37.81 -32.07
CA SER A 25 -14.56 37.60 -33.17
C SER A 25 -14.77 36.32 -33.99
N SER A 26 -15.75 35.47 -33.60
CA SER A 26 -16.14 34.28 -34.34
C SER A 26 -17.28 34.59 -35.32
N PRO A 27 -17.34 33.96 -36.52
CA PRO A 27 -18.49 34.07 -37.41
C PRO A 27 -19.81 33.65 -36.77
N SER A 28 -19.79 32.68 -35.85
CA SER A 28 -20.95 32.23 -35.07
C SER A 28 -21.44 33.26 -34.03
N LEU A 29 -20.67 34.32 -33.78
CA LEU A 29 -20.99 35.47 -32.92
C LEU A 29 -20.98 36.79 -33.72
N GLY A 30 -21.21 36.71 -35.04
CA GLY A 30 -21.43 37.88 -35.89
C GLY A 30 -20.17 38.64 -36.34
N ASN A 31 -18.95 38.23 -35.99
CA ASN A 31 -17.71 38.97 -36.30
C ASN A 31 -17.79 40.46 -35.89
N TRP A 32 -18.15 40.74 -34.64
CA TRP A 32 -18.37 42.09 -34.08
C TRP A 32 -19.54 42.90 -34.72
N GLN A 33 -20.39 42.28 -35.53
CA GLN A 33 -21.64 42.88 -36.03
C GLN A 33 -22.80 42.47 -35.13
N ALA A 34 -23.33 43.40 -34.32
CA ALA A 34 -24.27 43.06 -33.26
C ALA A 34 -25.64 42.56 -33.75
N ASN A 35 -26.09 43.01 -34.93
CA ASN A 35 -27.26 42.46 -35.62
C ASN A 35 -27.07 41.02 -36.17
N ARG A 36 -25.88 40.44 -35.97
CA ARG A 36 -25.53 39.03 -36.23
C ARG A 36 -24.97 38.33 -34.98
N GLY A 37 -25.07 38.97 -33.81
CA GLY A 37 -24.75 38.36 -32.54
C GLY A 37 -25.72 37.22 -32.20
N HIS A 38 -25.32 36.36 -31.28
CA HIS A 38 -26.19 35.32 -30.75
C HIS A 38 -27.13 35.92 -29.70
N GLU A 39 -28.41 36.04 -30.03
CA GLU A 39 -29.43 36.64 -29.16
C GLU A 39 -29.70 35.76 -27.93
N LEU A 40 -29.69 36.37 -26.75
CA LEU A 40 -30.02 35.75 -25.47
C LEU A 40 -31.49 35.99 -25.14
N THR A 41 -32.06 35.10 -24.32
CA THR A 41 -33.44 35.21 -23.82
C THR A 41 -33.45 35.40 -22.31
N THR A 42 -34.48 36.07 -21.79
CA THR A 42 -34.79 36.17 -20.35
C THR A 42 -36.30 35.94 -20.14
N ASN A 43 -36.72 35.81 -18.88
CA ASN A 43 -38.13 35.83 -18.48
C ASN A 43 -38.28 36.56 -17.13
N GLU A 44 -39.52 36.74 -16.67
CA GLU A 44 -39.83 37.48 -15.42
C GLU A 44 -39.23 36.83 -14.16
N ASP A 45 -39.05 35.50 -14.15
CA ASP A 45 -38.51 34.76 -13.01
C ASP A 45 -36.97 34.82 -12.89
N VAL A 46 -36.26 34.99 -14.01
CA VAL A 46 -34.78 35.04 -14.03
C VAL A 46 -34.20 36.42 -14.34
N PHE A 47 -34.99 37.42 -14.75
CA PHE A 47 -34.46 38.77 -14.98
C PHE A 47 -33.76 39.31 -13.69
N PRO A 48 -32.58 39.97 -13.79
CA PRO A 48 -31.87 40.44 -14.97
C PRO A 48 -30.88 39.43 -15.62
N SER A 49 -31.01 38.13 -15.38
CA SER A 49 -30.19 37.09 -15.99
C SER A 49 -30.71 36.72 -17.39
N TRP A 50 -29.83 36.78 -18.39
CA TRP A 50 -30.09 36.39 -19.78
C TRP A 50 -29.31 35.12 -20.13
N PHE A 51 -29.89 34.25 -20.95
CA PHE A 51 -29.34 32.94 -21.26
C PHE A 51 -29.55 32.51 -22.73
N SER A 52 -28.60 31.73 -23.26
CA SER A 52 -28.70 31.07 -24.57
C SER A 52 -29.72 29.95 -24.53
N LYS A 53 -30.77 30.04 -25.36
CA LYS A 53 -31.71 28.93 -25.57
C LYS A 53 -31.13 27.81 -26.46
N GLU A 54 -30.25 28.15 -27.38
CA GLU A 54 -29.57 27.22 -28.30
C GLU A 54 -28.04 27.42 -28.23
N PRO A 55 -27.22 26.37 -28.44
CA PRO A 55 -25.77 26.49 -28.34
C PRO A 55 -25.14 27.17 -29.56
N VAL A 56 -24.15 28.03 -29.31
CA VAL A 56 -23.24 28.55 -30.33
C VAL A 56 -22.13 27.54 -30.60
N TYR A 57 -21.90 27.20 -31.86
CA TYR A 57 -20.80 26.32 -32.25
C TYR A 57 -19.51 27.13 -32.46
N LEU A 58 -18.55 26.99 -31.54
CA LEU A 58 -17.25 27.69 -31.58
C LEU A 58 -16.09 26.73 -31.88
N PRO A 59 -15.02 27.15 -32.60
CA PRO A 59 -13.95 26.25 -33.01
C PRO A 59 -13.13 25.74 -31.80
N LEU A 60 -12.97 24.42 -31.70
CA LEU A 60 -12.26 23.78 -30.59
C LEU A 60 -10.81 24.28 -30.47
N LYS A 61 -10.39 24.64 -29.25
CA LYS A 61 -9.05 25.13 -28.88
C LYS A 61 -8.58 26.41 -29.60
N LYS A 62 -9.48 27.25 -30.13
CA LYS A 62 -9.13 28.59 -30.63
C LYS A 62 -9.67 29.67 -29.69
N PRO A 63 -8.87 30.66 -29.25
CA PRO A 63 -9.40 31.77 -28.48
C PRO A 63 -10.43 32.56 -29.31
N VAL A 64 -11.54 32.90 -28.68
CA VAL A 64 -12.63 33.73 -29.22
C VAL A 64 -12.87 34.85 -28.23
N SER A 65 -12.82 36.09 -28.72
CA SER A 65 -13.07 37.29 -27.92
C SER A 65 -14.50 37.78 -28.18
N TYR A 66 -15.22 38.22 -27.16
CA TYR A 66 -16.65 38.57 -27.23
C TYR A 66 -17.05 39.68 -26.24
N LYS A 67 -18.25 40.23 -26.44
CA LYS A 67 -18.98 41.11 -25.52
C LYS A 67 -20.49 40.92 -25.62
N TYR A 68 -21.21 41.35 -24.59
CA TYR A 68 -22.66 41.56 -24.64
C TYR A 68 -23.02 42.94 -25.20
N ALA A 69 -23.98 42.98 -26.13
CA ALA A 69 -24.58 44.19 -26.68
C ALA A 69 -26.07 44.25 -26.30
N ILE A 70 -26.53 45.43 -25.89
CA ILE A 70 -27.94 45.74 -25.67
C ILE A 70 -28.47 46.39 -26.94
N LEU A 71 -29.51 45.80 -27.52
CA LEU A 71 -30.13 46.15 -28.79
C LEU A 71 -31.54 46.70 -28.57
N ASP A 72 -32.01 47.55 -29.48
CA ASP A 72 -33.41 47.99 -29.51
C ASP A 72 -34.34 47.00 -30.24
N GLU A 73 -35.62 47.36 -30.35
CA GLU A 73 -36.63 46.61 -31.11
C GLU A 73 -36.28 46.43 -32.60
N ARG A 74 -35.43 47.30 -33.16
CA ARG A 74 -34.98 47.26 -34.57
C ARG A 74 -33.69 46.45 -34.76
N GLY A 75 -32.97 46.16 -33.67
CA GLY A 75 -31.69 45.46 -33.68
C GLY A 75 -30.47 46.39 -33.77
N ASP A 76 -30.67 47.70 -33.60
CA ASP A 76 -29.59 48.68 -33.50
C ASP A 76 -29.04 48.71 -32.07
N ILE A 77 -27.73 48.97 -31.90
CA ILE A 77 -27.06 48.93 -30.60
C ILE A 77 -27.43 50.16 -29.78
N VAL A 78 -28.05 49.96 -28.63
CA VAL A 78 -28.30 51.02 -27.63
C VAL A 78 -27.05 51.28 -26.80
N ARG A 79 -26.45 50.21 -26.26
CA ARG A 79 -25.19 50.25 -25.48
C ARG A 79 -24.49 48.90 -25.49
N TRP A 80 -23.20 48.90 -25.18
CA TRP A 80 -22.42 47.69 -24.89
C TRP A 80 -22.37 47.45 -23.38
N GLU A 81 -21.99 46.24 -22.95
CA GLU A 81 -21.69 45.99 -21.55
C GLU A 81 -20.55 46.86 -21.01
N GLU A 82 -20.65 47.22 -19.73
CA GLU A 82 -19.69 48.06 -19.01
C GLU A 82 -18.52 47.20 -18.47
N CYS A 83 -17.70 46.64 -19.37
CA CYS A 83 -16.48 45.92 -19.03
C CYS A 83 -15.23 46.49 -19.74
N GLU A 84 -14.09 46.54 -19.03
CA GLU A 84 -12.81 46.95 -19.61
C GLU A 84 -12.25 45.87 -20.54
N GLY A 85 -11.96 46.24 -21.80
CA GLY A 85 -11.53 45.28 -22.82
C GLY A 85 -12.64 44.31 -23.26
N ASN A 86 -12.29 43.32 -24.06
CA ASN A 86 -13.21 42.26 -24.51
C ASN A 86 -13.03 41.01 -23.64
N ARG A 87 -14.10 40.26 -23.39
CA ARG A 87 -14.01 38.95 -22.74
C ARG A 87 -13.34 37.96 -23.70
N GLU A 88 -12.60 36.98 -23.18
CA GLU A 88 -12.02 35.89 -23.98
C GLU A 88 -12.45 34.52 -23.46
N LEU A 89 -12.74 33.59 -24.37
CA LEU A 89 -12.98 32.19 -24.06
C LEU A 89 -12.18 31.30 -25.01
N VAL A 90 -11.68 30.17 -24.52
CA VAL A 90 -11.09 29.11 -25.35
C VAL A 90 -12.02 27.89 -25.30
N PRO A 91 -12.72 27.53 -26.41
CA PRO A 91 -13.63 26.40 -26.38
C PRO A 91 -12.89 25.09 -26.15
N THR A 92 -13.28 24.34 -25.12
CA THR A 92 -12.71 23.04 -24.79
C THR A 92 -13.82 22.01 -24.56
N GLY A 93 -13.54 20.74 -24.87
CA GLY A 93 -14.53 19.67 -24.78
C GLY A 93 -15.59 19.71 -25.89
N VAL A 94 -16.67 18.95 -25.69
CA VAL A 94 -17.80 18.80 -26.64
C VAL A 94 -18.87 19.85 -26.38
N GLU A 95 -19.10 20.21 -25.12
CA GLU A 95 -20.06 21.21 -24.66
C GLU A 95 -19.50 21.99 -23.47
N MET A 96 -19.89 23.27 -23.34
CA MET A 96 -19.54 24.16 -22.24
C MET A 96 -20.62 25.24 -22.06
N THR A 97 -20.71 25.80 -20.85
CA THR A 97 -21.50 27.01 -20.57
C THR A 97 -20.57 28.10 -20.05
N VAL A 98 -20.76 29.32 -20.53
CA VAL A 98 -20.11 30.55 -20.05
C VAL A 98 -21.07 31.21 -19.06
N GLU A 99 -20.64 31.36 -17.82
CA GLU A 99 -21.42 31.94 -16.71
C GLU A 99 -20.87 33.31 -16.32
N ASP A 100 -21.20 34.34 -17.12
CA ASP A 100 -20.97 35.76 -16.81
C ASP A 100 -22.14 36.36 -15.98
N ASP A 101 -22.95 35.49 -15.37
CA ASP A 101 -24.04 35.82 -14.45
C ASP A 101 -23.65 35.61 -12.97
N ASP A 102 -22.38 35.28 -12.68
CA ASP A 102 -21.88 34.87 -11.36
C ASP A 102 -22.71 33.76 -10.68
N GLY A 103 -23.45 32.97 -11.49
CA GLY A 103 -24.35 31.92 -11.03
C GLY A 103 -25.76 32.37 -10.62
N LEU A 104 -26.14 33.65 -10.80
CA LEU A 104 -27.49 34.14 -10.44
C LEU A 104 -28.63 33.37 -11.12
N PHE A 105 -28.47 32.94 -12.37
CA PHE A 105 -29.48 32.13 -13.06
C PHE A 105 -29.71 30.79 -12.34
N ARG A 106 -28.64 30.20 -11.79
CA ARG A 106 -28.71 28.97 -10.99
C ARG A 106 -29.43 29.22 -9.67
N GLU A 107 -29.11 30.30 -8.96
CA GLU A 107 -29.75 30.66 -7.69
C GLU A 107 -31.23 31.02 -7.81
N GLN A 108 -31.62 31.72 -8.89
CA GLN A 108 -33.01 32.09 -9.17
C GLN A 108 -33.86 30.86 -9.50
N MET A 109 -33.32 29.92 -10.28
CA MET A 109 -33.97 28.63 -10.57
C MET A 109 -34.14 27.73 -9.32
N THR A 110 -33.24 27.81 -8.34
CA THR A 110 -33.32 26.96 -7.13
C THR A 110 -34.21 27.51 -6.02
N ASN A 111 -34.49 28.82 -5.97
CA ASN A 111 -35.20 29.46 -4.86
C ASN A 111 -36.74 29.52 -4.98
N ARG A 112 -37.33 29.00 -6.06
CA ARG A 112 -38.79 28.95 -6.27
C ARG A 112 -39.27 27.57 -6.72
N GLY A 113 -39.61 26.70 -5.77
CA GLY A 113 -40.37 25.49 -6.06
C GLY A 113 -41.75 25.53 -5.43
N ASP A 114 -42.82 25.46 -6.25
CA ASP A 114 -44.06 24.72 -5.93
C ASP A 114 -45.03 24.59 -7.14
N HIS A 115 -45.97 23.65 -7.01
CA HIS A 115 -47.28 23.54 -7.66
C HIS A 115 -47.41 22.84 -9.02
N GLY A 116 -46.95 21.58 -9.10
CA GLY A 116 -47.41 20.66 -10.15
C GLY A 116 -46.83 19.25 -10.09
N VAL A 117 -47.52 18.33 -9.38
CA VAL A 117 -47.15 16.91 -9.18
C VAL A 117 -45.96 16.71 -8.24
N GLU A 118 -46.26 16.36 -6.99
CA GLU A 118 -45.27 16.18 -5.91
C GLU A 118 -44.37 14.95 -6.16
N GLY A 119 -43.10 15.22 -6.43
CA GLY A 119 -42.04 14.22 -6.53
C GLY A 119 -40.73 14.78 -5.97
N ASP A 120 -40.57 14.74 -4.64
CA ASP A 120 -39.35 15.17 -3.94
C ASP A 120 -38.11 14.42 -4.47
N ASP A 121 -37.25 15.09 -5.24
CA ASP A 121 -36.01 14.46 -5.72
C ASP A 121 -34.78 15.36 -5.54
N ASP A 122 -34.72 16.00 -4.37
CA ASP A 122 -33.63 16.86 -3.95
C ASP A 122 -32.43 16.03 -3.44
N VAL A 123 -31.65 15.49 -4.39
CA VAL A 123 -30.24 15.14 -4.15
C VAL A 123 -29.36 15.94 -5.09
N SER A 124 -28.52 16.76 -4.46
CA SER A 124 -27.68 17.76 -5.08
C SER A 124 -26.66 17.18 -6.07
N VAL A 125 -26.96 17.26 -7.36
CA VAL A 125 -25.99 17.01 -8.45
C VAL A 125 -24.77 17.93 -8.32
N ALA A 126 -24.97 19.13 -7.77
CA ALA A 126 -23.90 20.09 -7.46
C ALA A 126 -22.86 19.60 -6.44
N ALA A 127 -23.15 18.56 -5.63
CA ALA A 127 -22.14 17.97 -4.74
C ALA A 127 -21.16 17.08 -5.51
N LEU A 128 -21.64 16.35 -6.52
CA LEU A 128 -20.84 15.43 -7.32
C LEU A 128 -19.91 16.18 -8.27
N ASP A 129 -20.42 17.20 -9.00
CA ASP A 129 -19.58 18.04 -9.85
C ASP A 129 -18.57 18.86 -9.03
N LYS A 130 -18.94 19.31 -7.81
CA LYS A 130 -18.02 20.05 -6.95
C LYS A 130 -16.97 19.14 -6.31
N GLU A 131 -17.29 17.90 -5.94
CA GLU A 131 -16.29 16.90 -5.57
C GLU A 131 -15.39 16.50 -6.74
N GLU A 132 -15.92 16.34 -7.96
CA GLU A 132 -15.12 15.95 -9.13
C GLU A 132 -14.23 17.11 -9.61
N VAL A 133 -14.74 18.34 -9.65
CA VAL A 133 -13.96 19.54 -9.97
C VAL A 133 -12.96 19.87 -8.85
N ASP A 134 -13.31 19.73 -7.57
CA ASP A 134 -12.33 19.85 -6.49
C ASP A 134 -11.32 18.71 -6.53
N ALA A 135 -11.69 17.47 -6.83
CA ALA A 135 -10.75 16.36 -6.97
C ALA A 135 -9.79 16.61 -8.15
N ARG A 136 -10.31 17.14 -9.26
CA ARG A 136 -9.54 17.48 -10.47
C ARG A 136 -8.64 18.71 -10.27
N ASN A 137 -9.12 19.73 -9.57
CA ASN A 137 -8.31 20.90 -9.18
C ASN A 137 -7.30 20.56 -8.08
N ARG A 138 -7.62 19.66 -7.14
CA ARG A 138 -6.64 19.08 -6.21
C ARG A 138 -5.58 18.30 -6.99
N VAL A 139 -5.96 17.43 -7.95
CA VAL A 139 -5.02 16.70 -8.81
C VAL A 139 -4.12 17.64 -9.63
N LEU A 140 -4.61 18.80 -10.07
CA LEU A 140 -3.82 19.81 -10.78
C LEU A 140 -2.98 20.72 -9.85
N ALA A 141 -3.42 20.95 -8.61
CA ALA A 141 -2.68 21.71 -7.61
C ALA A 141 -1.59 20.90 -6.87
N ILE A 142 -1.57 19.56 -7.02
CA ILE A 142 -0.52 18.70 -6.45
C ILE A 142 0.77 18.73 -7.31
N GLN A 143 1.26 19.95 -7.56
CA GLN A 143 2.66 20.23 -7.87
C GLN A 143 3.34 21.08 -6.78
N GLU A 144 2.62 21.50 -5.74
CA GLU A 144 3.15 22.37 -4.68
C GLU A 144 3.40 21.61 -3.37
N GLU A 145 4.55 20.94 -3.34
CA GLU A 145 5.54 20.83 -2.23
C GLU A 145 6.43 19.62 -2.53
N GLU A 146 7.62 19.86 -3.10
CA GLU A 146 8.63 18.80 -3.17
C GLU A 146 9.10 18.47 -1.74
N PRO A 147 9.15 17.19 -1.33
CA PRO A 147 9.48 16.84 0.05
C PRO A 147 10.98 17.09 0.34
N GLU A 148 11.31 18.29 0.82
CA GLU A 148 12.68 18.70 1.18
C GLU A 148 13.29 17.82 2.28
N PHE A 149 14.43 17.19 1.98
CA PHE A 149 15.14 16.30 2.92
C PHE A 149 15.51 17.01 4.23
N ASP A 150 15.27 16.36 5.36
CA ASP A 150 15.70 16.83 6.69
C ASP A 150 17.23 16.58 6.80
N GLU A 151 17.94 17.46 7.50
CA GLU A 151 19.36 17.25 7.84
C GLU A 151 19.58 15.96 8.66
N ASN A 152 18.53 15.44 9.30
CA ASN A 152 18.52 14.21 10.09
C ASN A 152 18.07 12.95 9.32
N ASP A 153 17.61 13.06 8.08
CA ASP A 153 17.25 11.87 7.27
C ASP A 153 18.51 11.08 6.88
N SER A 154 18.51 9.77 7.12
CA SER A 154 19.57 8.86 6.62
C SER A 154 18.98 7.61 5.96
N LEU A 155 19.75 7.00 5.06
CA LEU A 155 19.30 5.87 4.23
C LEU A 155 20.12 4.62 4.53
N ILE A 156 19.42 3.52 4.85
CA ILE A 156 20.02 2.20 5.03
C ILE A 156 19.57 1.31 3.88
N VAL A 157 20.49 0.98 2.98
CA VAL A 157 20.26 0.06 1.86
C VAL A 157 20.60 -1.36 2.30
N CYS A 158 19.62 -2.26 2.25
CA CYS A 158 19.71 -3.64 2.69
C CYS A 158 19.50 -4.59 1.51
N ALA A 159 20.49 -5.43 1.21
CA ALA A 159 20.44 -6.40 0.12
C ALA A 159 21.07 -7.73 0.56
N LEU A 160 20.92 -8.79 -0.25
CA LEU A 160 21.60 -10.06 0.05
C LEU A 160 23.12 -9.88 0.08
N ASP A 161 23.69 -9.30 -0.98
CA ASP A 161 25.13 -9.03 -1.11
C ASP A 161 25.45 -7.56 -0.81
N LEU A 162 26.67 -7.29 -0.35
CA LEU A 162 27.22 -5.93 -0.32
C LEU A 162 27.54 -5.40 -1.74
N PRO A 163 27.55 -4.07 -1.95
CA PRO A 163 28.00 -3.46 -3.20
C PRO A 163 29.48 -3.66 -3.51
N LEU A 164 30.24 -4.19 -2.56
CA LEU A 164 31.67 -4.49 -2.64
C LEU A 164 31.87 -5.99 -2.44
N ARG A 165 32.73 -6.60 -3.27
CA ARG A 165 33.08 -8.02 -3.11
C ARG A 165 34.38 -8.12 -2.32
N VAL A 166 34.38 -8.91 -1.26
CA VAL A 166 35.61 -9.25 -0.54
C VAL A 166 36.24 -10.51 -1.15
N VAL A 167 37.57 -10.56 -1.21
CA VAL A 167 38.32 -11.80 -1.45
C VAL A 167 39.38 -12.01 -0.37
N ARG A 168 39.66 -13.26 -0.03
CA ARG A 168 40.81 -13.61 0.81
C ARG A 168 42.07 -13.63 -0.05
N VAL A 169 43.12 -12.97 0.43
CA VAL A 169 44.44 -12.96 -0.21
C VAL A 169 45.28 -14.06 0.43
N ALA A 170 45.91 -14.92 -0.37
CA ALA A 170 46.86 -15.89 0.14
C ALA A 170 48.07 -15.16 0.74
N GLN A 171 48.37 -15.42 2.01
CA GLN A 171 49.63 -14.97 2.59
C GLN A 171 50.77 -15.69 1.88
N ALA A 172 51.77 -14.93 1.40
CA ALA A 172 53.11 -15.51 1.29
C ALA A 172 53.52 -15.96 2.71
N PRO A 173 54.19 -17.11 2.88
CA PRO A 173 54.56 -17.60 4.21
C PRO A 173 55.46 -16.58 4.88
N CYS A 174 54.90 -15.84 5.84
CA CYS A 174 55.63 -14.81 6.55
C CYS A 174 56.63 -15.51 7.49
N GLU A 175 57.90 -15.14 7.39
CA GLU A 175 58.94 -15.64 8.29
C GLU A 175 58.51 -15.40 9.75
N ALA A 176 58.78 -16.38 10.61
CA ALA A 176 58.31 -16.35 11.99
C ALA A 176 58.95 -15.19 12.76
N ASP A 177 58.11 -14.26 13.23
CA ASP A 177 58.52 -13.13 14.05
C ASP A 177 59.15 -13.65 15.37
N PRO A 178 60.33 -13.14 15.79
CA PRO A 178 61.11 -13.78 16.84
C PRO A 178 60.54 -13.49 18.24
N ARG A 179 60.24 -14.54 19.00
CA ARG A 179 59.82 -14.41 20.41
C ARG A 179 61.01 -13.96 21.27
N PRO A 180 60.88 -12.90 22.10
CA PRO A 180 61.87 -12.57 23.12
C PRO A 180 61.48 -13.16 24.49
N GLY A 181 62.39 -13.94 25.08
CA GLY A 181 62.28 -14.45 26.47
C GLY A 181 61.40 -15.72 26.62
N ASP A 182 61.73 -16.70 27.46
CA ASP A 182 62.76 -16.68 28.51
C ASP A 182 63.31 -18.08 28.86
N SER A 183 64.55 -18.08 29.37
CA SER A 183 65.25 -19.17 30.11
C SER A 183 65.46 -20.56 29.47
N ALA A 184 66.74 -20.91 29.35
CA ALA A 184 67.27 -22.22 28.96
C ALA A 184 67.04 -23.36 29.98
N LYS A 185 67.09 -24.62 29.51
CA LYS A 185 67.99 -25.67 30.03
C LYS A 185 68.00 -26.97 29.20
N ASP A 186 69.22 -27.33 28.77
CA ASP A 186 69.84 -28.67 28.69
C ASP A 186 69.23 -29.89 27.95
N ALA A 187 70.15 -30.77 27.53
CA ALA A 187 70.00 -32.11 26.95
C ALA A 187 69.36 -32.19 25.53
N ALA A 188 70.08 -32.34 24.41
CA ALA A 188 71.13 -33.32 24.01
C ALA A 188 70.60 -34.67 23.48
N ALA A 189 71.15 -35.05 22.32
CA ALA A 189 71.38 -36.41 21.79
C ALA A 189 70.35 -37.11 20.86
N LEU A 190 70.89 -37.49 19.68
CA LEU A 190 70.69 -38.76 18.94
C LEU A 190 69.45 -39.01 18.03
N VAL A 191 69.69 -38.68 16.75
CA VAL A 191 69.44 -39.49 15.51
C VAL A 191 69.58 -41.01 15.78
N PRO A 192 68.74 -41.96 15.24
CA PRO A 192 68.64 -42.31 13.80
C PRO A 192 67.25 -42.89 13.34
N GLU A 193 66.95 -43.48 12.15
CA GLU A 193 67.61 -43.73 10.84
C GLU A 193 66.58 -44.03 9.69
N LYS A 194 67.08 -44.28 8.45
CA LYS A 194 66.56 -45.15 7.33
C LYS A 194 65.13 -44.94 6.77
N ARG A 195 64.91 -44.54 5.48
CA ARG A 195 65.14 -45.22 4.16
C ARG A 195 64.48 -46.61 4.01
N PRO A 196 64.10 -47.11 2.79
CA PRO A 196 64.33 -46.61 1.39
C PRO A 196 63.02 -46.50 0.55
N GLY A 197 62.98 -46.21 -0.78
CA GLY A 197 63.96 -45.78 -1.80
C GLY A 197 63.47 -45.99 -3.27
N ALA A 198 64.20 -45.45 -4.26
CA ALA A 198 64.10 -45.62 -5.75
C ALA A 198 62.78 -45.19 -6.46
N SER A 199 62.73 -44.66 -7.69
CA SER A 199 63.69 -44.17 -8.73
C SER A 199 62.90 -43.38 -9.82
N GLY A 200 63.44 -42.60 -10.77
CA GLY A 200 64.82 -42.19 -11.09
C GLY A 200 64.99 -41.76 -12.58
N GLU A 201 65.80 -40.71 -12.84
CA GLU A 201 66.39 -40.30 -14.15
C GLU A 201 65.45 -39.75 -15.28
N TYR A 202 65.85 -38.89 -16.26
CA TYR A 202 67.13 -38.32 -16.71
C TYR A 202 67.01 -36.84 -17.19
N GLY A 203 68.05 -36.01 -16.94
CA GLY A 203 68.65 -35.00 -17.86
C GLY A 203 67.90 -33.70 -18.25
N SER A 204 68.56 -32.59 -18.64
CA SER A 204 69.96 -32.14 -18.48
C SER A 204 70.07 -30.61 -18.79
N VAL A 205 71.09 -29.95 -18.22
CA VAL A 205 71.38 -28.48 -18.22
C VAL A 205 72.43 -28.17 -19.32
N PRO A 206 72.43 -27.03 -20.08
CA PRO A 206 73.15 -25.78 -19.69
C PRO A 206 72.58 -24.45 -20.28
N SER A 207 73.14 -23.25 -20.07
CA SER A 207 73.75 -22.55 -18.90
C SER A 207 74.12 -21.09 -19.32
N PHE A 208 74.87 -20.34 -18.48
CA PHE A 208 75.36 -18.95 -18.63
C PHE A 208 74.32 -17.82 -18.46
N ALA A 209 74.38 -16.88 -17.51
CA ALA A 209 75.42 -16.28 -16.64
C ALA A 209 76.22 -15.09 -17.25
N GLY A 210 76.36 -14.00 -16.47
CA GLY A 210 77.07 -12.75 -16.83
C GLY A 210 76.26 -11.48 -16.43
N VAL A 211 76.20 -11.02 -15.17
CA VAL A 211 77.21 -10.40 -14.29
C VAL A 211 77.32 -8.86 -14.41
N ALA A 212 76.75 -8.18 -13.40
CA ALA A 212 77.25 -7.03 -12.60
C ALA A 212 77.69 -5.67 -13.21
N GLY A 213 77.61 -4.63 -12.35
CA GLY A 213 78.03 -3.22 -12.57
C GLY A 213 76.85 -2.25 -12.48
N ALA A 214 76.39 -1.74 -11.34
CA ALA A 214 77.07 -0.97 -10.29
C ALA A 214 77.78 0.29 -10.82
N GLU A 215 77.18 1.48 -10.63
CA GLU A 215 77.57 2.41 -9.55
C GLU A 215 76.67 3.65 -9.44
N ARG A 216 76.84 4.41 -8.35
CA ARG A 216 76.17 5.68 -8.04
C ARG A 216 76.88 6.84 -8.75
N GLU A 217 76.18 7.95 -9.02
CA GLU A 217 76.41 9.17 -8.22
C GLU A 217 75.34 10.27 -8.35
N LYS A 218 75.50 11.31 -7.51
CA LYS A 218 74.53 12.38 -7.23
C LYS A 218 74.82 13.62 -8.08
N GLY A 219 73.80 14.43 -8.39
CA GLY A 219 73.99 15.79 -8.91
C GLY A 219 72.74 16.66 -8.82
N LYS A 220 72.73 17.66 -7.93
CA LYS A 220 71.64 18.64 -7.77
C LYS A 220 71.88 19.90 -8.60
N THR A 221 70.84 20.49 -9.18
CA THR A 221 70.57 21.94 -9.36
C THR A 221 69.14 22.07 -9.91
N ARG A 222 68.15 22.81 -9.37
CA ARG A 222 68.00 24.07 -8.60
C ARG A 222 67.72 25.32 -9.47
N ALA A 223 66.44 25.56 -9.75
CA ALA A 223 65.76 26.85 -9.89
C ALA A 223 64.24 26.56 -9.79
N ALA A 224 63.37 27.18 -8.97
CA ALA A 224 63.28 28.49 -8.33
C ALA A 224 62.82 29.64 -9.25
N ALA A 225 61.51 29.90 -9.24
CA ALA A 225 60.87 31.18 -9.56
C ALA A 225 59.57 31.31 -8.73
N SER A 226 59.25 32.52 -8.27
CA SER A 226 58.25 32.79 -7.24
C SER A 226 57.58 34.15 -7.44
N CYS A 227 56.31 34.28 -7.00
CA CYS A 227 55.59 35.47 -6.45
C CYS A 227 54.15 34.95 -6.13
N GLY A 228 53.44 35.27 -5.04
CA GLY A 228 53.42 36.44 -4.15
C GLY A 228 52.17 37.28 -4.49
N GLU A 229 51.29 37.79 -3.61
CA GLU A 229 51.13 37.95 -2.14
C GLU A 229 49.59 38.04 -1.90
N SER A 230 48.88 37.48 -0.90
CA SER A 230 48.87 37.60 0.58
C SER A 230 48.36 38.92 1.18
N GLU A 231 47.21 38.88 1.87
CA GLU A 231 46.87 39.74 3.02
C GLU A 231 45.95 38.99 4.02
N GLN A 232 46.04 39.30 5.32
CA GLN A 232 45.36 38.64 6.45
C GLN A 232 44.51 39.64 7.24
N SER A 233 43.41 39.26 7.91
CA SER A 233 43.34 38.94 9.37
C SER A 233 41.88 39.13 9.86
N THR A 234 41.35 38.67 11.01
CA THR A 234 41.64 37.60 12.02
C THR A 234 40.36 37.40 12.87
N GLY A 235 40.07 36.20 13.41
CA GLY A 235 38.90 36.02 14.31
C GLY A 235 38.55 34.60 14.79
N SER A 236 39.38 34.01 15.66
CA SER A 236 39.21 32.79 16.49
C SER A 236 38.09 31.74 16.24
N PRO A 237 38.44 30.44 16.06
CA PRO A 237 37.48 29.31 16.04
C PRO A 237 37.20 28.72 17.44
N ARG A 238 36.03 28.08 17.61
CA ARG A 238 35.74 27.15 18.72
C ARG A 238 35.98 25.69 18.28
N LYS A 239 36.37 24.85 19.25
CA LYS A 239 36.90 23.49 19.06
C LYS A 239 35.93 22.54 18.34
N GLY A 240 36.36 21.98 17.22
CA GLY A 240 35.83 20.76 16.60
C GLY A 240 36.81 19.59 16.72
N GLY A 241 36.35 18.36 16.44
CA GLY A 241 37.16 17.13 16.51
C GLY A 241 38.26 17.03 15.45
N PRO A 242 39.06 15.95 15.45
CA PRO A 242 40.18 15.79 14.51
C PRO A 242 39.67 15.77 13.06
N PRO A 243 40.37 16.46 12.13
CA PRO A 243 39.97 16.48 10.72
C PRO A 243 40.18 15.11 10.09
N VAL A 244 39.19 14.64 9.33
CA VAL A 244 39.34 13.49 8.43
C VAL A 244 40.25 13.92 7.27
N SER A 245 41.34 13.19 7.06
CA SER A 245 42.33 13.51 6.02
C SER A 245 41.74 13.44 4.61
N PRO A 246 41.98 14.44 3.74
CA PRO A 246 41.50 14.44 2.36
C PRO A 246 42.41 13.60 1.45
N GLU A 247 42.43 12.28 1.62
CA GLU A 247 43.10 11.34 0.70
C GLU A 247 42.23 10.10 0.42
N THR A 248 41.22 10.25 -0.44
CA THR A 248 40.52 9.08 -1.03
C THR A 248 40.04 9.36 -2.46
N GLU A 249 40.87 10.06 -3.24
CA GLU A 249 40.61 10.37 -4.64
C GLU A 249 40.96 9.23 -5.62
N ARG A 250 41.23 8.02 -5.10
CA ARG A 250 41.35 6.83 -5.93
C ARG A 250 39.95 6.29 -6.23
N GLY A 251 39.46 6.59 -7.43
CA GLY A 251 38.47 5.74 -8.09
C GLY A 251 39.00 4.30 -8.23
N PHE A 252 38.18 3.39 -8.76
CA PHE A 252 38.46 1.95 -8.87
C PHE A 252 39.67 1.54 -9.77
N GLY A 253 40.53 2.49 -10.16
CA GLY A 253 41.83 2.27 -10.82
C GLY A 253 43.05 2.35 -9.89
N GLY A 254 42.87 2.54 -8.58
CA GLY A 254 43.95 2.41 -7.59
C GLY A 254 44.25 0.94 -7.23
N GLY A 255 45.52 0.61 -6.98
CA GLY A 255 45.94 -0.75 -6.59
C GLY A 255 45.23 -1.30 -5.33
N PRO A 256 45.24 -2.63 -5.13
CA PRO A 256 44.33 -3.32 -4.21
C PRO A 256 44.45 -2.84 -2.76
N VAL A 257 43.36 -2.29 -2.24
CA VAL A 257 43.24 -1.93 -0.82
C VAL A 257 43.04 -3.21 -0.02
N ARG A 258 43.89 -3.41 0.99
CA ARG A 258 43.90 -4.60 1.85
C ARG A 258 43.53 -4.29 3.29
N SER A 259 43.02 -5.29 4.00
CA SER A 259 42.75 -5.24 5.44
C SER A 259 44.04 -5.10 6.25
N ARG A 260 43.92 -4.74 7.53
CA ARG A 260 45.07 -4.42 8.41
C ARG A 260 46.07 -5.57 8.57
N ARG A 261 45.62 -6.84 8.53
CA ARG A 261 46.50 -8.03 8.58
C ARG A 261 46.85 -8.57 7.19
N GLY A 262 46.45 -7.87 6.12
CA GLY A 262 46.67 -8.26 4.73
C GLY A 262 45.81 -9.43 4.23
N THR A 263 44.91 -9.94 5.08
CA THR A 263 44.10 -11.15 4.87
C THR A 263 43.03 -10.99 3.80
N PHE A 264 42.46 -9.79 3.66
CA PHE A 264 41.34 -9.50 2.77
C PHE A 264 41.64 -8.33 1.83
N GLU A 265 41.01 -8.35 0.66
CA GLU A 265 41.10 -7.34 -0.39
C GLU A 265 39.69 -7.03 -0.93
N VAL A 266 39.39 -5.75 -1.16
CA VAL A 266 38.14 -5.34 -1.81
C VAL A 266 38.29 -5.38 -3.34
N ARG A 267 37.29 -5.94 -4.00
CA ARG A 267 37.11 -5.92 -5.46
C ARG A 267 35.71 -5.39 -5.81
N ALA A 268 35.54 -4.97 -7.07
CA ALA A 268 34.23 -4.63 -7.60
C ALA A 268 33.26 -5.82 -7.47
N SER A 269 32.00 -5.54 -7.10
CA SER A 269 30.94 -6.56 -7.10
C SER A 269 30.64 -7.03 -8.52
N LYS A 270 30.13 -8.27 -8.64
CA LYS A 270 29.66 -8.85 -9.91
C LYS A 270 28.25 -8.37 -10.30
N SER A 271 27.52 -7.75 -9.38
CA SER A 271 26.21 -7.14 -9.67
C SER A 271 26.39 -5.85 -10.46
N ALA A 272 25.52 -5.58 -11.45
CA ALA A 272 25.48 -4.30 -12.17
C ALA A 272 24.72 -3.20 -11.38
N LEU A 273 23.79 -3.60 -10.51
CA LEU A 273 22.96 -2.68 -9.73
C LEU A 273 23.67 -2.15 -8.50
N LEU A 274 24.22 -3.03 -7.65
CA LEU A 274 24.72 -2.64 -6.33
C LEU A 274 25.91 -1.65 -6.40
N PRO A 275 26.90 -1.78 -7.32
CA PRO A 275 27.92 -0.75 -7.53
C PRO A 275 27.37 0.58 -7.99
N SER A 276 26.28 0.59 -8.76
CA SER A 276 25.62 1.82 -9.21
C SER A 276 24.93 2.51 -8.02
N LEU A 277 24.18 1.76 -7.21
CA LEU A 277 23.62 2.24 -5.93
C LEU A 277 24.69 2.76 -4.95
N TYR A 278 25.90 2.17 -4.95
CA TYR A 278 26.99 2.64 -4.08
C TYR A 278 27.39 4.11 -4.29
N HIS A 279 27.16 4.66 -5.50
CA HIS A 279 27.45 6.06 -5.80
C HIS A 279 26.49 7.04 -5.11
N LEU A 280 25.34 6.57 -4.57
CA LEU A 280 24.42 7.39 -3.78
C LEU A 280 25.10 8.05 -2.58
N ARG A 281 26.09 7.39 -1.96
CA ARG A 281 26.92 7.95 -0.87
C ARG A 281 27.63 9.26 -1.22
N LYS A 282 27.89 9.52 -2.51
CA LYS A 282 28.60 10.70 -3.00
C LYS A 282 27.70 11.70 -3.71
N LYS A 283 26.63 11.22 -4.36
CA LYS A 283 25.74 12.02 -5.22
C LYS A 283 24.48 12.51 -4.49
N THR A 284 24.05 11.84 -3.41
CA THR A 284 22.93 12.30 -2.56
C THR A 284 23.43 13.17 -1.39
N ARG A 285 22.55 14.00 -0.83
CA ARG A 285 22.84 14.78 0.40
C ARG A 285 22.65 13.96 1.69
N LEU A 286 22.15 12.73 1.58
CA LEU A 286 21.81 11.86 2.71
C LEU A 286 23.01 10.98 3.09
N PRO A 287 23.28 10.72 4.37
CA PRO A 287 24.19 9.65 4.77
C PRO A 287 23.62 8.29 4.35
N VAL A 288 24.32 7.55 3.49
CA VAL A 288 23.89 6.23 2.99
C VAL A 288 24.79 5.12 3.54
N ARG A 289 24.18 4.12 4.18
CA ARG A 289 24.86 2.92 4.73
C ARG A 289 24.35 1.65 4.05
N PHE A 290 25.23 0.69 3.80
CA PHE A 290 24.91 -0.58 3.13
C PHE A 290 25.03 -1.77 4.09
N ILE A 291 24.08 -2.70 4.02
CA ILE A 291 24.04 -3.91 4.86
C ILE A 291 23.79 -5.14 3.99
N GLY A 292 24.62 -6.18 4.13
CA GLY A 292 24.54 -7.41 3.35
C GLY A 292 25.72 -8.37 3.57
N TRP A 293 25.76 -9.49 2.86
CA TRP A 293 26.84 -10.49 2.90
C TRP A 293 28.07 -10.02 2.09
N PRO A 294 29.31 -10.14 2.60
CA PRO A 294 30.53 -9.71 1.89
C PRO A 294 30.97 -10.59 0.70
N GLY A 295 30.23 -11.65 0.37
CA GLY A 295 30.56 -12.59 -0.71
C GLY A 295 31.57 -13.69 -0.32
N ILE A 296 31.88 -13.82 0.97
CA ILE A 296 32.76 -14.87 1.54
C ILE A 296 32.17 -15.42 2.85
N HIS A 297 32.40 -16.69 3.13
CA HIS A 297 32.16 -17.27 4.47
C HIS A 297 33.41 -17.09 5.34
N VAL A 298 33.19 -16.65 6.58
CA VAL A 298 34.23 -16.38 7.58
C VAL A 298 33.69 -16.90 8.92
N GLU A 299 34.29 -17.97 9.44
CA GLU A 299 33.88 -18.60 10.70
C GLU A 299 34.68 -18.09 11.91
N ASP A 300 35.91 -17.60 11.69
CA ASP A 300 36.77 -17.04 12.75
C ASP A 300 36.31 -15.64 13.17
N GLU A 301 35.99 -15.45 14.45
CA GLU A 301 35.50 -14.18 15.00
C GLU A 301 36.50 -13.01 14.79
N ARG A 302 37.82 -13.26 14.85
CA ARG A 302 38.83 -12.20 14.68
C ARG A 302 38.93 -11.74 13.24
N GLU A 303 38.69 -12.64 12.29
CA GLU A 303 38.55 -12.30 10.88
C GLU A 303 37.22 -11.59 10.58
N GLN A 304 36.14 -11.94 11.27
CA GLN A 304 34.89 -11.17 11.19
C GLN A 304 35.07 -9.74 11.73
N GLU A 305 35.71 -9.57 12.89
CA GLU A 305 36.06 -8.26 13.46
C GLU A 305 36.96 -7.45 12.53
N GLU A 306 38.01 -8.07 11.96
CA GLU A 306 38.87 -7.43 10.97
C GLU A 306 38.07 -6.93 9.76
N LEU A 307 37.11 -7.73 9.28
CA LEU A 307 36.32 -7.39 8.12
C LEU A 307 35.26 -6.31 8.42
N VAL A 308 34.66 -6.30 9.60
CA VAL A 308 33.76 -5.24 10.07
C VAL A 308 34.50 -3.90 10.15
N GLU A 309 35.70 -3.87 10.72
CA GLU A 309 36.52 -2.65 10.79
C GLU A 309 36.94 -2.18 9.40
N PHE A 310 37.37 -3.12 8.54
CA PHE A 310 37.81 -2.83 7.18
C PHE A 310 36.68 -2.29 6.28
N LEU A 311 35.46 -2.83 6.40
CA LEU A 311 34.31 -2.40 5.62
C LEU A 311 33.64 -1.13 6.18
N ARG A 312 33.90 -0.73 7.43
CA ARG A 312 33.41 0.54 7.99
C ARG A 312 33.88 1.75 7.19
N ALA A 313 35.11 1.74 6.68
CA ALA A 313 35.65 2.80 5.81
C ALA A 313 34.84 3.00 4.49
N TYR A 314 34.00 2.03 4.15
CA TYR A 314 33.19 2.00 2.94
C TYR A 314 31.69 2.24 3.21
N ASP A 315 31.30 2.55 4.46
CA ASP A 315 29.92 2.53 4.99
C ASP A 315 29.17 1.22 4.72
N CYS A 316 29.90 0.09 4.78
CA CYS A 316 29.36 -1.25 4.59
C CYS A 316 29.39 -2.05 5.91
N THR A 317 28.25 -2.56 6.35
CA THR A 317 28.14 -3.52 7.47
C THR A 317 27.98 -4.95 6.91
N PRO A 318 28.96 -5.84 7.11
CA PRO A 318 28.83 -7.24 6.70
C PRO A 318 27.88 -8.03 7.61
N ILE A 319 27.14 -8.97 7.01
CA ILE A 319 26.42 -10.03 7.71
C ILE A 319 27.15 -11.35 7.49
N PHE A 320 27.34 -12.11 8.56
CA PHE A 320 27.94 -13.45 8.55
C PHE A 320 26.88 -14.49 8.92
N PRO A 321 26.18 -15.08 7.93
CA PRO A 321 25.27 -16.19 8.19
C PRO A 321 26.07 -17.49 8.40
N ASP A 322 25.49 -18.42 9.16
CA ASP A 322 25.98 -19.81 9.18
C ASP A 322 25.97 -20.38 7.76
N LYS A 323 26.99 -21.17 7.43
CA LYS A 323 27.19 -21.65 6.06
C LYS A 323 26.10 -22.65 5.64
N GLU A 324 25.78 -23.64 6.48
CA GLU A 324 24.79 -24.67 6.12
C GLU A 324 23.38 -24.07 6.05
N GLU A 325 23.04 -23.19 6.98
CA GLU A 325 21.77 -22.44 6.93
C GLU A 325 21.68 -21.55 5.69
N PHE A 326 22.76 -20.87 5.31
CA PHE A 326 22.78 -20.02 4.12
C PHE A 326 22.70 -20.82 2.82
N ASP A 327 23.40 -21.95 2.72
CA ASP A 327 23.33 -22.82 1.55
C ASP A 327 21.91 -23.39 1.37
N ARG A 328 21.26 -23.86 2.46
CA ARG A 328 19.84 -24.28 2.43
C ARG A 328 18.89 -23.12 2.08
N TYR A 329 19.10 -21.94 2.64
CA TYR A 329 18.37 -20.72 2.29
C TYR A 329 18.45 -20.39 0.80
N LEU A 330 19.66 -20.51 0.21
CA LEU A 330 19.88 -20.29 -1.21
C LEU A 330 19.14 -21.35 -2.03
N THR A 331 19.16 -22.62 -1.63
CA THR A 331 18.36 -23.68 -2.27
C THR A 331 16.86 -23.38 -2.27
N PHE A 332 16.30 -22.72 -1.25
CA PHE A 332 14.90 -22.27 -1.30
C PHE A 332 14.69 -21.13 -2.32
N CYS A 333 15.53 -20.09 -2.23
CA CYS A 333 15.45 -18.92 -3.11
C CYS A 333 15.57 -19.31 -4.59
N HIS A 334 16.48 -20.22 -4.88
CA HIS A 334 16.83 -20.65 -6.22
C HIS A 334 15.96 -21.83 -6.69
N GLY A 335 15.80 -22.88 -5.90
CA GLY A 335 14.99 -24.05 -6.29
C GLY A 335 13.48 -23.75 -6.42
N PHE A 336 12.94 -22.84 -5.61
CA PHE A 336 11.49 -22.57 -5.56
C PHE A 336 11.11 -21.16 -6.01
N LEU A 337 11.66 -20.10 -5.38
CA LEU A 337 11.21 -18.73 -5.67
C LEU A 337 11.59 -18.27 -7.08
N TRP A 338 12.83 -18.51 -7.52
CA TRP A 338 13.34 -18.00 -8.81
C TRP A 338 12.55 -18.53 -10.03
N PRO A 339 12.34 -19.85 -10.23
CA PRO A 339 11.50 -20.36 -11.32
C PRO A 339 10.06 -19.82 -11.24
N LEU A 340 9.46 -19.88 -10.04
CA LEU A 340 8.06 -19.52 -9.84
C LEU A 340 7.81 -18.03 -10.15
N PHE A 341 8.69 -17.13 -9.71
CA PHE A 341 8.56 -15.69 -9.99
C PHE A 341 8.81 -15.35 -11.48
N HIS A 342 9.62 -16.15 -12.18
CA HIS A 342 9.78 -16.06 -13.64
C HIS A 342 8.63 -16.74 -14.42
N ASN A 343 7.53 -17.12 -13.76
CA ASN A 343 6.38 -17.85 -14.32
C ASN A 343 6.73 -19.24 -14.91
N VAL A 344 7.84 -19.86 -14.47
CA VAL A 344 8.20 -21.23 -14.87
C VAL A 344 7.68 -22.20 -13.82
N VAL A 345 6.58 -22.88 -14.15
CA VAL A 345 6.05 -24.01 -13.38
C VAL A 345 6.51 -25.31 -14.03
N ILE A 346 7.13 -26.17 -13.23
CA ILE A 346 7.52 -27.51 -13.64
C ILE A 346 6.26 -28.39 -13.67
N LEU A 347 5.76 -28.65 -14.88
CA LEU A 347 4.56 -29.48 -15.10
C LEU A 347 4.87 -30.98 -15.30
N ASP A 348 6.13 -31.38 -15.39
CA ASP A 348 6.51 -32.80 -15.49
C ASP A 348 6.30 -33.50 -14.15
N SER A 349 5.37 -34.45 -14.11
CA SER A 349 5.02 -35.24 -12.93
C SER A 349 6.18 -36.05 -12.35
N LYS A 350 7.23 -36.32 -13.12
CA LYS A 350 8.45 -37.01 -12.64
C LYS A 350 9.38 -36.12 -11.83
N THR A 351 9.23 -34.80 -11.95
CA THR A 351 10.08 -33.79 -11.31
C THR A 351 9.31 -32.95 -10.27
N GLN A 352 8.07 -33.34 -9.93
CA GLN A 352 7.30 -32.73 -8.86
C GLN A 352 7.85 -33.14 -7.49
N VAL A 353 8.51 -32.20 -6.82
CA VAL A 353 9.02 -32.35 -5.45
C VAL A 353 8.00 -31.74 -4.46
N PRO A 354 7.71 -32.39 -3.31
CA PRO A 354 6.86 -31.79 -2.28
C PRO A 354 7.47 -30.51 -1.70
N PHE A 355 6.64 -29.64 -1.14
CA PHE A 355 7.11 -28.40 -0.50
C PHE A 355 7.94 -28.71 0.75
N ASP A 356 9.20 -28.30 0.72
CA ASP A 356 10.13 -28.47 1.84
C ASP A 356 9.93 -27.35 2.88
N SER A 357 9.43 -27.75 4.05
CA SER A 357 9.15 -26.84 5.15
C SER A 357 10.40 -26.42 5.92
N ASP A 358 11.48 -27.21 5.87
CA ASP A 358 12.77 -26.86 6.48
C ASP A 358 13.48 -25.80 5.65
N LEU A 359 13.48 -25.93 4.32
CA LEU A 359 14.00 -24.90 3.42
C LEU A 359 13.25 -23.56 3.60
N TRP A 360 11.92 -23.61 3.74
CA TRP A 360 11.14 -22.42 4.11
C TRP A 360 11.53 -21.85 5.47
N ALA A 361 11.71 -22.69 6.50
CA ALA A 361 12.15 -22.23 7.82
C ALA A 361 13.51 -21.51 7.77
N ARG A 362 14.46 -21.99 6.94
CA ARG A 362 15.74 -21.28 6.70
C ARG A 362 15.55 -19.98 5.94
N TYR A 363 14.60 -19.92 4.99
CA TYR A 363 14.20 -18.66 4.36
C TYR A 363 13.75 -17.59 5.38
N GLN A 364 12.92 -17.99 6.34
CA GLN A 364 12.48 -17.11 7.42
C GLN A 364 13.61 -16.72 8.39
N ALA A 365 14.49 -17.67 8.74
CA ALA A 365 15.59 -17.44 9.68
C ALA A 365 16.62 -16.42 9.15
N VAL A 366 17.02 -16.55 7.88
CA VAL A 366 17.95 -15.62 7.22
C VAL A 366 17.30 -14.23 7.03
N ASN A 367 16.02 -14.17 6.62
CA ASN A 367 15.29 -12.89 6.54
C ASN A 367 15.25 -12.15 7.90
N LYS A 368 15.07 -12.90 8.99
CA LYS A 368 15.16 -12.37 10.36
C LYS A 368 16.57 -11.91 10.70
N LEU A 369 17.63 -12.66 10.36
CA LEU A 369 19.03 -12.26 10.62
C LEU A 369 19.41 -10.93 9.93
N TRP A 370 18.93 -10.73 8.70
CA TRP A 370 19.10 -9.47 7.97
C TRP A 370 18.38 -8.32 8.68
N ALA A 371 17.09 -8.47 8.97
CA ALA A 371 16.30 -7.48 9.71
C ALA A 371 16.89 -7.15 11.08
N ASP A 372 17.34 -8.16 11.83
CA ASP A 372 17.96 -8.02 13.14
C ASP A 372 19.31 -7.28 13.07
N THR A 373 20.01 -7.35 11.93
CA THR A 373 21.23 -6.56 11.71
C THR A 373 20.93 -5.13 11.29
N VAL A 374 19.96 -4.90 10.40
CA VAL A 374 19.48 -3.55 10.06
C VAL A 374 19.12 -2.78 11.33
N LEU A 375 18.33 -3.39 12.22
CA LEU A 375 17.87 -2.78 13.45
C LEU A 375 18.95 -2.52 14.51
N ARG A 376 20.14 -3.12 14.39
CA ARG A 376 21.31 -2.76 15.24
C ARG A 376 21.96 -1.45 14.79
N HIS A 377 21.65 -0.97 13.59
CA HIS A 377 22.25 0.23 12.99
C HIS A 377 21.23 1.30 12.60
N ALA A 378 19.93 0.99 12.60
CA ALA A 378 18.85 1.93 12.27
C ALA A 378 18.35 2.72 13.48
N HIS A 379 18.18 4.03 13.30
CA HIS A 379 17.42 4.91 14.18
C HIS A 379 15.95 4.99 13.74
N GLU A 380 15.05 5.49 14.60
CA GLU A 380 13.60 5.56 14.29
C GLU A 380 13.28 6.50 13.11
N THR A 381 14.14 7.48 12.85
CA THR A 381 14.03 8.41 11.71
C THR A 381 14.55 7.83 10.40
N ASP A 382 15.41 6.80 10.43
CA ASP A 382 16.09 6.27 9.24
C ASP A 382 15.10 5.68 8.22
N MET A 383 15.40 5.89 6.93
CA MET A 383 14.73 5.22 5.83
C MET A 383 15.45 3.90 5.54
N ILE A 384 14.72 2.79 5.59
CA ILE A 384 15.28 1.45 5.32
C ILE A 384 14.79 0.99 3.95
N TRP A 385 15.71 0.74 3.02
CA TRP A 385 15.38 0.28 1.67
C TRP A 385 15.90 -1.15 1.45
N VAL A 386 14.96 -2.10 1.38
CA VAL A 386 15.22 -3.54 1.23
C VAL A 386 15.12 -3.95 -0.24
N HIS A 387 16.07 -4.75 -0.72
CA HIS A 387 16.11 -5.18 -2.11
C HIS A 387 15.91 -6.69 -2.30
N ASP A 388 15.05 -6.98 -3.27
CA ASP A 388 14.86 -8.22 -4.02
C ASP A 388 14.25 -9.44 -3.30
N TYR A 389 13.89 -10.47 -4.10
CA TYR A 389 13.15 -11.66 -3.68
C TYR A 389 13.81 -12.50 -2.57
N HIS A 390 15.09 -12.26 -2.32
CA HIS A 390 15.84 -12.80 -1.19
C HIS A 390 15.26 -12.35 0.17
N LEU A 391 14.74 -11.12 0.24
CA LEU A 391 14.39 -10.45 1.49
C LEU A 391 12.90 -10.10 1.62
N LEU A 392 11.99 -10.90 1.03
CA LEU A 392 10.53 -10.64 0.99
C LEU A 392 9.88 -10.55 2.37
N LEU A 393 10.47 -11.14 3.41
CA LEU A 393 9.95 -11.11 4.79
C LEU A 393 10.68 -10.10 5.68
N ALA A 394 11.80 -9.54 5.25
CA ALA A 394 12.56 -8.58 6.05
C ALA A 394 11.71 -7.36 6.49
N PRO A 395 10.81 -6.77 5.67
CA PRO A 395 9.93 -5.69 6.14
C PRO A 395 9.04 -6.08 7.34
N MET A 396 8.56 -7.33 7.39
CA MET A 396 7.79 -7.86 8.52
C MET A 396 8.66 -8.00 9.78
N HIS A 397 9.89 -8.49 9.64
CA HIS A 397 10.80 -8.66 10.77
C HIS A 397 11.28 -7.31 11.33
N ILE A 398 11.55 -6.32 10.46
CA ILE A 398 11.89 -4.95 10.84
C ILE A 398 10.73 -4.32 11.64
N THR A 399 9.54 -4.25 11.05
CA THR A 399 8.39 -3.56 11.65
C THR A 399 7.78 -4.28 12.86
N ARG A 400 8.07 -5.58 13.04
CA ARG A 400 7.76 -6.30 14.29
C ARG A 400 8.50 -5.77 15.50
N LYS A 401 9.74 -5.28 15.31
CA LYS A 401 10.56 -4.71 16.39
C LYS A 401 10.41 -3.19 16.47
N VAL A 402 10.42 -2.48 15.34
CA VAL A 402 10.25 -1.02 15.28
C VAL A 402 9.05 -0.68 14.39
N ARG A 403 7.87 -0.56 15.03
CA ARG A 403 6.58 -0.41 14.33
C ARG A 403 6.47 0.85 13.48
N ARG A 404 7.21 1.91 13.85
CA ARG A 404 7.25 3.21 13.15
C ARG A 404 8.33 3.31 12.06
N ALA A 405 9.21 2.30 11.92
CA ALA A 405 10.29 2.34 10.92
C ALA A 405 9.72 2.59 9.52
N ASN A 406 10.35 3.46 8.74
CA ASN A 406 9.97 3.75 7.37
C ASN A 406 10.67 2.75 6.44
N VAL A 407 9.91 1.81 5.85
CA VAL A 407 10.48 0.66 5.13
C VAL A 407 10.03 0.64 3.67
N GLY A 408 10.98 0.77 2.76
CA GLY A 408 10.81 0.51 1.34
C GLY A 408 11.27 -0.90 0.98
N PHE A 409 10.58 -1.54 0.04
CA PHE A 409 10.99 -2.79 -0.58
C PHE A 409 10.99 -2.63 -2.10
N PHE A 410 12.02 -3.12 -2.81
CA PHE A 410 12.06 -3.10 -4.28
C PHE A 410 12.33 -4.51 -4.84
N LEU A 411 11.47 -5.00 -5.74
CA LEU A 411 11.62 -6.30 -6.40
C LEU A 411 12.29 -6.13 -7.78
N HIS A 412 13.43 -6.80 -7.99
CA HIS A 412 14.21 -6.68 -9.24
C HIS A 412 13.89 -7.79 -10.26
N ILE A 413 13.39 -8.94 -9.79
CA ILE A 413 12.83 -9.99 -10.64
C ILE A 413 11.34 -9.71 -11.00
N PRO A 414 10.74 -10.42 -11.97
CA PRO A 414 9.32 -10.28 -12.26
C PRO A 414 8.46 -10.70 -11.06
N PHE A 415 7.27 -10.11 -10.90
CA PHE A 415 6.25 -10.70 -10.03
C PHE A 415 5.37 -11.65 -10.87
N PRO A 416 5.13 -12.89 -10.43
CA PRO A 416 4.42 -13.91 -11.21
C PRO A 416 2.91 -13.65 -11.26
N SER A 417 2.24 -14.23 -12.27
CA SER A 417 0.78 -14.13 -12.39
C SER A 417 0.08 -14.70 -11.16
N SER A 418 -1.13 -14.22 -10.85
CA SER A 418 -1.90 -14.72 -9.69
C SER A 418 -2.28 -16.21 -9.77
N GLU A 419 -2.10 -16.85 -10.92
CA GLU A 419 -2.28 -18.29 -11.08
C GLU A 419 -1.03 -19.04 -10.66
N ILE A 420 0.14 -18.63 -11.15
CA ILE A 420 1.43 -19.21 -10.80
C ILE A 420 1.79 -18.93 -9.33
N PHE A 421 1.51 -17.72 -8.85
CA PHE A 421 1.72 -17.34 -7.45
C PHE A 421 0.86 -18.17 -6.47
N ARG A 422 -0.30 -18.66 -6.91
CA ARG A 422 -1.14 -19.54 -6.09
C ARG A 422 -0.53 -20.93 -5.86
N CYS A 423 0.38 -21.39 -6.74
CA CYS A 423 1.12 -22.63 -6.55
C CYS A 423 2.08 -22.59 -5.35
N LEU A 424 2.50 -21.39 -4.91
CA LEU A 424 3.40 -21.23 -3.76
C LEU A 424 2.64 -21.49 -2.44
N PRO A 425 3.05 -22.45 -1.60
CA PRO A 425 2.33 -22.75 -0.35
C PRO A 425 2.38 -21.60 0.66
N CYS A 426 3.53 -20.94 0.79
CA CYS A 426 3.74 -19.77 1.67
C CYS A 426 3.34 -18.41 1.03
N ARG A 427 2.56 -18.42 -0.05
CA ARG A 427 2.14 -17.22 -0.81
C ARG A 427 1.58 -16.08 0.05
N GLU A 428 0.73 -16.39 1.03
CA GLU A 428 0.10 -15.36 1.86
C GLU A 428 1.10 -14.75 2.85
N ASP A 429 2.03 -15.55 3.36
CA ASP A 429 3.06 -15.11 4.29
C ASP A 429 4.05 -14.16 3.61
N ILE A 430 4.36 -14.43 2.34
CA ILE A 430 5.15 -13.53 1.48
C ILE A 430 4.40 -12.23 1.19
N LEU A 431 3.11 -12.28 0.82
CA LEU A 431 2.35 -11.04 0.60
C LEU A 431 2.22 -10.20 1.87
N ARG A 432 1.92 -10.82 3.02
CA ARG A 432 1.90 -10.15 4.33
C ARG A 432 3.28 -9.62 4.71
N GLY A 433 4.34 -10.33 4.32
CA GLY A 433 5.74 -9.94 4.43
C GLY A 433 6.02 -8.61 3.72
N MET A 434 5.73 -8.57 2.42
CA MET A 434 5.90 -7.39 1.57
C MET A 434 5.02 -6.23 2.04
N LEU A 435 3.74 -6.47 2.38
CA LEU A 435 2.79 -5.46 2.85
C LEU A 435 3.11 -4.87 4.23
N CYS A 436 4.13 -5.37 4.94
CA CYS A 436 4.68 -4.68 6.11
C CYS A 436 5.62 -3.51 5.75
N ALA A 437 6.04 -3.39 4.48
CA ALA A 437 6.63 -2.17 3.96
C ALA A 437 5.59 -1.02 3.90
N ASP A 438 6.09 0.18 3.67
CA ASP A 438 5.32 1.40 3.39
C ASP A 438 5.40 1.78 1.91
N LEU A 439 6.52 1.45 1.24
CA LEU A 439 6.68 1.54 -0.22
C LEU A 439 7.07 0.16 -0.80
N ILE A 440 6.42 -0.26 -1.88
CA ILE A 440 6.76 -1.46 -2.66
C ILE A 440 7.03 -1.05 -4.12
N GLY A 441 8.24 -1.28 -4.61
CA GLY A 441 8.69 -0.91 -5.96
C GLY A 441 8.82 -2.10 -6.92
N PHE A 442 8.46 -1.89 -8.18
CA PHE A 442 8.61 -2.84 -9.29
C PHE A 442 9.16 -2.17 -10.55
N HIS A 443 9.85 -2.91 -11.42
CA HIS A 443 10.37 -2.36 -12.68
C HIS A 443 9.29 -2.03 -13.72
N LEU A 444 8.23 -2.85 -13.84
CA LEU A 444 7.18 -2.71 -14.85
C LEU A 444 5.79 -2.77 -14.22
N PHE A 445 4.84 -2.05 -14.83
CA PHE A 445 3.43 -2.08 -14.41
C PHE A 445 2.81 -3.48 -14.50
N GLU A 446 3.28 -4.33 -15.42
CA GLU A 446 2.85 -5.74 -15.50
C GLU A 446 3.11 -6.48 -14.17
N TYR A 447 4.29 -6.28 -13.58
CA TYR A 447 4.69 -6.95 -12.34
C TYR A 447 3.91 -6.38 -11.15
N ALA A 448 3.80 -5.05 -11.06
CA ALA A 448 2.99 -4.39 -10.04
C ALA A 448 1.52 -4.87 -10.11
N ARG A 449 0.91 -4.89 -11.30
CA ARG A 449 -0.45 -5.39 -11.54
C ARG A 449 -0.62 -6.84 -11.07
N HIS A 450 0.33 -7.72 -11.33
CA HIS A 450 0.26 -9.10 -10.86
C HIS A 450 0.30 -9.20 -9.32
N PHE A 451 1.11 -8.36 -8.66
CA PHE A 451 1.10 -8.22 -7.20
C PHE A 451 -0.25 -7.69 -6.67
N LEU A 452 -0.81 -6.62 -7.26
CA LEU A 452 -2.12 -6.09 -6.88
C LEU A 452 -3.22 -7.15 -6.99
N VAL A 453 -3.25 -7.91 -8.09
CA VAL A 453 -4.23 -8.98 -8.33
C VAL A 453 -4.02 -10.14 -7.35
N ALA A 454 -2.78 -10.47 -6.97
CA ALA A 454 -2.49 -11.45 -5.92
C ALA A 454 -3.00 -10.97 -4.55
N CYS A 455 -2.76 -9.70 -4.17
CA CYS A 455 -3.30 -9.10 -2.95
C CYS A 455 -4.84 -9.11 -2.93
N LYS A 456 -5.49 -8.75 -4.03
CA LYS A 456 -6.96 -8.78 -4.17
C LYS A 456 -7.51 -10.20 -4.03
N ARG A 457 -6.98 -11.16 -4.78
CA ARG A 457 -7.48 -12.55 -4.83
C ARG A 457 -7.15 -13.39 -3.59
N LEU A 458 -6.04 -13.13 -2.91
CA LEU A 458 -5.60 -13.92 -1.74
C LEU A 458 -5.90 -13.26 -0.39
N LEU A 459 -5.92 -11.93 -0.32
CA LEU A 459 -6.07 -11.19 0.94
C LEU A 459 -7.32 -10.29 0.96
N GLY A 460 -8.10 -10.22 -0.13
CA GLY A 460 -9.28 -9.36 -0.24
C GLY A 460 -8.96 -7.86 -0.28
N LEU A 461 -7.71 -7.50 -0.61
CA LEU A 461 -7.23 -6.12 -0.56
C LEU A 461 -7.42 -5.42 -1.90
N GLU A 462 -8.12 -4.29 -1.88
CA GLU A 462 -8.29 -3.43 -3.04
C GLU A 462 -7.19 -2.35 -3.07
N HIS A 463 -6.79 -1.96 -4.28
CA HIS A 463 -5.91 -0.83 -4.50
C HIS A 463 -6.73 0.40 -4.86
N HIS A 464 -6.22 1.57 -4.50
CA HIS A 464 -6.82 2.87 -4.80
C HIS A 464 -5.71 3.87 -5.16
N PHE A 465 -6.09 5.04 -5.66
CA PHE A 465 -5.15 6.14 -5.87
C PHE A 465 -5.29 7.16 -4.73
N CYS A 466 -4.18 7.49 -4.09
CA CYS A 466 -4.09 8.57 -3.13
C CYS A 466 -3.89 9.92 -3.83
N ARG A 467 -3.87 11.02 -3.05
CA ARG A 467 -3.47 12.35 -3.51
C ARG A 467 -2.11 12.27 -4.23
N GLY A 468 -1.97 12.98 -5.35
CA GLY A 468 -0.78 12.96 -6.20
C GLY A 468 -0.73 11.77 -7.19
N GLY A 469 -1.81 10.99 -7.33
CA GLY A 469 -1.85 9.87 -8.27
C GLY A 469 -1.02 8.65 -7.81
N ILE A 470 -0.60 8.63 -6.54
CA ILE A 470 0.15 7.51 -5.97
C ILE A 470 -0.78 6.31 -5.84
N LEU A 471 -0.40 5.20 -6.45
CA LEU A 471 -1.09 3.92 -6.32
C LEU A 471 -0.81 3.32 -4.94
N SER A 472 -1.85 2.94 -4.20
CA SER A 472 -1.72 2.44 -2.82
C SER A 472 -2.66 1.26 -2.54
N ILE A 473 -2.29 0.42 -1.58
CA ILE A 473 -3.13 -0.62 -0.99
C ILE A 473 -3.42 -0.25 0.46
N GLU A 474 -4.70 -0.24 0.85
CA GLU A 474 -5.07 -0.11 2.26
C GLU A 474 -4.80 -1.45 2.96
N TYR A 475 -3.86 -1.50 3.91
CA TYR A 475 -3.54 -2.71 4.66
C TYR A 475 -3.41 -2.43 6.16
N GLY A 476 -4.49 -2.72 6.89
CA GLY A 476 -4.54 -2.57 8.34
C GLY A 476 -4.52 -1.11 8.80
N GLY A 477 -5.29 -0.22 8.15
CA GLY A 477 -5.29 1.21 8.47
C GLY A 477 -3.99 1.94 8.11
N ARG A 478 -3.18 1.36 7.22
CA ARG A 478 -2.02 1.99 6.58
C ARG A 478 -2.19 1.96 5.08
N ASN A 479 -1.68 2.98 4.39
CA ASN A 479 -1.54 2.95 2.93
C ASN A 479 -0.14 2.47 2.56
N VAL A 480 -0.07 1.29 1.94
CA VAL A 480 1.17 0.76 1.36
C VAL A 480 1.25 1.26 -0.07
N SER A 481 2.18 2.18 -0.32
CA SER A 481 2.38 2.80 -1.64
C SER A 481 3.06 1.83 -2.60
N VAL A 482 2.69 1.86 -3.87
CA VAL A 482 3.23 0.98 -4.93
C VAL A 482 3.84 1.83 -6.03
N ARG A 483 5.17 1.77 -6.17
CA ARG A 483 5.94 2.50 -7.19
C ARG A 483 6.27 1.60 -8.38
N ILE A 484 6.21 2.18 -9.57
CA ILE A 484 6.69 1.55 -10.81
C ILE A 484 7.84 2.39 -11.37
N GLY A 485 9.01 1.77 -11.56
CA GLY A 485 10.19 2.45 -12.11
C GLY A 485 11.28 1.47 -12.55
N HIS A 486 11.64 1.50 -13.83
CA HIS A 486 12.71 0.68 -14.39
C HIS A 486 14.09 1.22 -13.95
N VAL A 487 15.04 0.33 -13.65
CA VAL A 487 16.44 0.71 -13.35
C VAL A 487 17.20 0.96 -14.66
N HIS A 488 17.92 2.06 -14.75
CA HIS A 488 18.81 2.37 -15.88
C HIS A 488 20.27 2.07 -15.55
N ILE A 489 21.15 2.36 -16.50
CA ILE A 489 22.61 2.43 -16.32
C ILE A 489 23.03 3.86 -15.95
N GLN A 490 24.28 4.03 -15.54
CA GLN A 490 24.88 5.36 -15.39
C GLN A 490 25.70 5.69 -16.65
N TYR A 491 25.04 6.29 -17.66
CA TYR A 491 25.57 6.47 -19.02
C TYR A 491 26.94 7.16 -19.06
N ALA A 492 27.07 8.34 -18.44
CA ALA A 492 28.31 9.11 -18.40
C ALA A 492 29.48 8.33 -17.76
N ASP A 493 29.25 7.71 -16.60
CA ASP A 493 30.25 6.93 -15.87
C ASP A 493 30.77 5.71 -16.66
N ILE A 494 29.98 5.17 -17.61
CA ILE A 494 30.41 4.10 -18.54
C ILE A 494 31.24 4.68 -19.68
N ARG A 495 30.78 5.79 -20.29
CA ARG A 495 31.49 6.50 -21.37
C ARG A 495 32.90 6.92 -20.95
N GLU A 496 33.00 7.57 -19.79
CA GLU A 496 34.28 8.01 -19.22
C GLU A 496 35.24 6.83 -19.02
N LYS A 497 34.77 5.68 -18.53
CA LYS A 497 35.60 4.48 -18.35
C LYS A 497 36.06 3.82 -19.65
N ILE A 498 35.24 3.85 -20.70
CA ILE A 498 35.63 3.38 -22.03
C ILE A 498 36.72 4.29 -22.61
N GLU A 499 36.53 5.61 -22.50
CA GLU A 499 37.48 6.61 -23.01
C GLU A 499 38.79 6.63 -22.21
N ALA A 500 38.74 6.33 -20.90
CA ALA A 500 39.89 6.22 -20.02
C ALA A 500 40.66 4.87 -20.10
N SER A 501 40.12 3.82 -20.74
CA SER A 501 40.83 2.55 -20.94
C SER A 501 41.21 2.30 -22.41
N PRO A 502 42.48 2.59 -22.80
CA PRO A 502 42.99 2.19 -24.10
C PRO A 502 42.90 0.68 -24.38
N ARG A 503 42.84 -0.15 -23.33
CA ARG A 503 42.76 -1.61 -23.45
C ARG A 503 41.43 -2.05 -24.08
N VAL A 504 40.32 -1.39 -23.72
CA VAL A 504 38.99 -1.65 -24.31
C VAL A 504 39.01 -1.39 -25.82
N LEU A 505 39.53 -0.23 -26.23
CA LEU A 505 39.63 0.15 -27.64
C LEU A 505 40.60 -0.76 -28.42
N GLN A 506 41.71 -1.19 -27.78
CA GLN A 506 42.63 -2.16 -28.38
C GLN A 506 41.94 -3.52 -28.62
N MET A 507 41.29 -4.09 -27.60
CA MET A 507 40.62 -5.39 -27.71
C MET A 507 39.48 -5.36 -28.73
N SER A 508 38.72 -4.26 -28.81
CA SER A 508 37.68 -4.09 -29.83
C SER A 508 38.25 -4.11 -31.25
N ARG A 509 39.40 -3.45 -31.48
CA ARG A 509 40.12 -3.49 -32.77
C ARG A 509 40.66 -4.89 -33.06
N GLU A 510 41.19 -5.61 -32.08
CA GLU A 510 41.65 -7.00 -32.24
C GLU A 510 40.50 -7.93 -32.69
N ILE A 511 39.30 -7.78 -32.12
CA ILE A 511 38.10 -8.53 -32.55
C ILE A 511 37.68 -8.14 -33.98
N ARG A 512 37.62 -6.85 -34.30
CA ARG A 512 37.28 -6.38 -35.67
C ARG A 512 38.32 -6.79 -36.71
N GLN A 513 39.60 -6.87 -36.36
CA GLN A 513 40.67 -7.39 -37.23
C GLN A 513 40.55 -8.90 -37.48
N ARG A 514 40.08 -9.68 -36.50
CA ARG A 514 39.79 -11.11 -36.68
C ARG A 514 38.64 -11.35 -37.67
N TYR A 515 37.67 -10.43 -37.70
CA TYR A 515 36.41 -10.56 -38.44
C TYR A 515 36.20 -9.43 -39.47
N VAL A 516 37.26 -9.07 -40.20
CA VAL A 516 37.20 -8.03 -41.25
C VAL A 516 36.14 -8.36 -42.31
N GLY A 517 35.26 -7.40 -42.58
CA GLY A 517 34.20 -7.53 -43.57
C GLY A 517 33.13 -8.57 -43.20
N LYS A 518 32.92 -8.81 -41.90
CA LYS A 518 31.88 -9.69 -41.36
C LYS A 518 30.93 -8.90 -40.46
N PHE A 519 29.66 -9.29 -40.50
CA PHE A 519 28.65 -8.78 -39.59
C PHE A 519 28.69 -9.57 -38.28
N ILE A 520 28.78 -8.88 -37.15
CA ILE A 520 29.02 -9.47 -35.84
C ILE A 520 27.79 -9.26 -34.95
N PHE A 521 27.03 -10.34 -34.72
CA PHE A 521 26.08 -10.39 -33.63
C PHE A 521 26.84 -10.62 -32.31
N VAL A 522 26.50 -9.87 -31.27
CA VAL A 522 27.10 -10.00 -29.94
C VAL A 522 26.05 -10.30 -28.89
N SER A 523 26.41 -11.15 -27.93
CA SER A 523 25.57 -11.42 -26.78
C SER A 523 26.34 -11.85 -25.55
N VAL A 524 25.79 -11.51 -24.38
CA VAL A 524 26.34 -11.79 -23.06
C VAL A 524 25.16 -12.12 -22.15
N ASP A 525 25.10 -13.36 -21.64
CA ASP A 525 23.97 -13.84 -20.85
C ASP A 525 24.42 -14.75 -19.70
N ARG A 526 23.54 -14.94 -18.72
CA ARG A 526 23.68 -15.98 -17.69
C ARG A 526 23.65 -17.36 -18.37
N CYS A 527 24.52 -18.26 -17.96
CA CYS A 527 24.50 -19.66 -18.42
C CYS A 527 23.36 -20.45 -17.74
N GLU A 528 22.11 -20.07 -17.99
CA GLU A 528 20.90 -20.70 -17.44
C GLU A 528 19.82 -20.91 -18.52
N LYS A 529 18.85 -21.78 -18.24
CA LYS A 529 17.73 -22.10 -19.14
C LYS A 529 16.88 -20.87 -19.51
N LEU A 530 16.68 -19.93 -18.57
CA LEU A 530 15.88 -18.71 -18.79
C LEU A 530 16.49 -17.72 -19.79
N ALA A 531 17.82 -17.75 -20.00
CA ALA A 531 18.49 -16.90 -20.98
C ALA A 531 18.20 -17.30 -22.45
N GLY A 532 17.55 -18.45 -22.68
CA GLY A 532 17.14 -18.88 -24.02
C GLY A 532 18.30 -19.19 -24.98
N LEU A 533 19.51 -19.47 -24.47
CA LEU A 533 20.71 -19.66 -25.29
C LEU A 533 20.57 -20.77 -26.34
N LEU A 534 19.92 -21.88 -26.00
CA LEU A 534 19.63 -22.95 -26.96
C LEU A 534 18.67 -22.51 -28.09
N LEU A 535 17.71 -21.62 -27.79
CA LEU A 535 16.83 -21.02 -28.80
C LEU A 535 17.60 -20.02 -29.68
N LYS A 536 18.51 -19.24 -29.08
CA LYS A 536 19.42 -18.31 -29.80
C LYS A 536 20.26 -19.03 -30.84
N VAL A 537 20.90 -20.14 -30.47
CA VAL A 537 21.73 -20.94 -31.38
C VAL A 537 20.89 -21.62 -32.46
N ARG A 538 19.68 -22.10 -32.14
CA ARG A 538 18.73 -22.61 -33.14
C ARG A 538 18.25 -21.53 -34.10
N ALA A 539 18.00 -20.31 -33.63
CA ALA A 539 17.64 -19.17 -34.48
C ALA A 539 18.77 -18.79 -35.43
N PHE A 540 20.01 -18.78 -34.93
CA PHE A 540 21.19 -18.55 -35.75
C PHE A 540 21.42 -19.69 -36.78
N GLN A 541 21.15 -20.94 -36.40
CA GLN A 541 21.16 -22.08 -37.31
C GLN A 541 20.11 -21.91 -38.42
N THR A 542 18.86 -21.59 -38.09
CA THR A 542 17.78 -21.32 -39.05
C THR A 542 18.11 -20.14 -39.96
N PHE A 543 18.69 -19.07 -39.41
CA PHE A 543 19.18 -17.93 -40.18
C PHE A 543 20.22 -18.36 -41.23
N LEU A 544 21.23 -19.15 -40.87
CA LEU A 544 22.22 -19.68 -41.82
C LEU A 544 21.63 -20.69 -42.82
N MET A 545 20.57 -21.43 -42.45
CA MET A 545 19.83 -22.30 -43.38
C MET A 545 19.11 -21.48 -44.44
N THR A 546 18.28 -20.53 -44.02
CA THR A 546 17.40 -19.73 -44.90
C THR A 546 18.19 -18.73 -45.74
N TYR A 547 19.13 -18.01 -45.14
CA TYR A 547 19.82 -16.88 -45.76
C TYR A 547 21.23 -17.27 -46.19
N SER A 548 21.35 -17.85 -47.38
CA SER A 548 22.63 -18.38 -47.91
C SER A 548 23.75 -17.33 -47.98
N TYR A 549 23.43 -16.05 -48.18
CA TYR A 549 24.41 -14.95 -48.22
C TYR A 549 25.15 -14.74 -46.89
N ALA A 550 24.55 -15.16 -45.77
CA ALA A 550 25.13 -15.00 -44.44
C ALA A 550 26.28 -15.99 -44.17
N ARG A 551 26.32 -17.10 -44.91
CA ARG A 551 27.34 -18.15 -44.76
C ARG A 551 28.73 -17.60 -45.08
N GLY A 552 29.69 -17.80 -44.18
CA GLY A 552 31.01 -17.19 -44.22
C GLY A 552 31.06 -15.66 -44.07
N ASN A 553 29.94 -14.98 -43.86
CA ASN A 553 29.82 -13.52 -43.79
C ASN A 553 29.31 -12.96 -42.46
N VAL A 554 28.72 -13.80 -41.61
CA VAL A 554 28.17 -13.43 -40.30
C VAL A 554 28.81 -14.25 -39.19
N VAL A 555 29.04 -13.65 -38.02
CA VAL A 555 29.53 -14.31 -36.80
C VAL A 555 28.63 -13.95 -35.60
N LEU A 556 28.38 -14.92 -34.72
CA LEU A 556 27.79 -14.71 -33.40
C LEU A 556 28.87 -14.89 -32.33
N ILE A 557 29.20 -13.83 -31.58
CA ILE A 557 30.06 -13.91 -30.40
C ILE A 557 29.16 -13.98 -29.16
N GLN A 558 29.16 -15.14 -28.50
CA GLN A 558 28.30 -15.44 -27.35
C GLN A 558 29.14 -15.69 -26.10
N TYR A 559 29.01 -14.83 -25.09
CA TYR A 559 29.52 -15.08 -23.74
C TYR A 559 28.39 -15.65 -22.86
N ALA A 560 28.61 -16.82 -22.28
CA ALA A 560 27.68 -17.48 -21.36
C ALA A 560 28.38 -17.63 -20.00
N TYR A 561 28.10 -16.73 -19.05
CA TYR A 561 28.82 -16.76 -17.77
C TYR A 561 28.15 -17.70 -16.75
N PRO A 562 28.92 -18.60 -16.10
CA PRO A 562 28.35 -19.56 -15.14
C PRO A 562 27.85 -18.88 -13.86
N THR A 563 26.68 -19.31 -13.39
CA THR A 563 26.07 -18.86 -12.12
C THR A 563 26.55 -19.74 -10.97
N ILE A 564 27.24 -19.13 -10.00
CA ILE A 564 28.09 -19.78 -8.98
C ILE A 564 27.36 -20.84 -8.12
N LYS A 565 26.02 -20.83 -8.06
CA LYS A 565 25.21 -21.56 -7.07
C LYS A 565 24.34 -22.70 -7.64
N TYR A 566 24.44 -22.99 -8.94
CA TYR A 566 23.75 -24.12 -9.59
C TYR A 566 24.73 -24.92 -10.45
N ALA A 567 25.77 -25.51 -9.85
CA ALA A 567 26.80 -26.24 -10.60
C ALA A 567 26.18 -27.26 -11.57
N GLU A 568 25.30 -28.14 -11.09
CA GLU A 568 24.72 -29.24 -11.89
C GLU A 568 23.86 -28.76 -13.07
N ASP A 569 22.93 -27.83 -12.86
CA ASP A 569 22.06 -27.29 -13.92
C ASP A 569 22.83 -26.40 -14.91
N THR A 570 23.83 -25.66 -14.41
CA THR A 570 24.70 -24.78 -15.23
C THR A 570 25.63 -25.60 -16.10
N GLU A 571 26.27 -26.64 -15.54
CA GLU A 571 27.16 -27.55 -16.26
C GLU A 571 26.39 -28.34 -17.32
N THR A 572 25.20 -28.86 -16.98
CA THR A 572 24.34 -29.55 -17.95
C THR A 572 23.97 -28.64 -19.12
N MET A 573 23.52 -27.40 -18.86
CA MET A 573 23.18 -26.47 -19.93
C MET A 573 24.41 -26.01 -20.73
N ALA A 574 25.57 -25.81 -20.06
CA ALA A 574 26.83 -25.51 -20.73
C ALA A 574 27.25 -26.61 -21.71
N MET A 575 27.11 -27.88 -21.32
CA MET A 575 27.37 -29.03 -22.18
C MET A 575 26.40 -29.09 -23.38
N GLU A 576 25.08 -28.98 -23.13
CA GLU A 576 24.06 -28.95 -24.20
C GLU A 576 24.29 -27.79 -25.20
N LEU A 577 24.67 -26.62 -24.68
CA LEU A 577 24.96 -25.44 -25.48
C LEU A 577 26.23 -25.62 -26.32
N GLN A 578 27.29 -26.17 -25.74
CA GLN A 578 28.54 -26.45 -26.44
C GLN A 578 28.33 -27.48 -27.56
N GLU A 579 27.67 -28.62 -27.28
CA GLU A 579 27.36 -29.64 -28.29
C GLU A 579 26.56 -29.04 -29.46
N LEU A 580 25.54 -28.25 -29.15
CA LEU A 580 24.71 -27.59 -30.17
C LEU A 580 25.52 -26.59 -31.01
N VAL A 581 26.39 -25.79 -30.39
CA VAL A 581 27.26 -24.84 -31.09
C VAL A 581 28.30 -25.54 -31.96
N GLU A 582 28.91 -26.63 -31.48
CA GLU A 582 29.84 -27.44 -32.26
C GLU A 582 29.14 -28.08 -33.48
N LYS A 583 27.95 -28.63 -33.28
CA LYS A 583 27.11 -29.19 -34.36
C LYS A 583 26.74 -28.15 -35.41
N VAL A 584 26.34 -26.94 -35.02
CA VAL A 584 25.99 -25.85 -35.95
C VAL A 584 27.24 -25.35 -36.70
N ASN A 585 28.36 -25.16 -36.01
CA ASN A 585 29.62 -24.79 -36.66
C ASN A 585 30.10 -25.85 -37.66
N ALA A 586 30.03 -27.14 -37.31
CA ALA A 586 30.38 -28.23 -38.23
C ALA A 586 29.46 -28.30 -39.45
N GLN A 587 28.15 -28.03 -39.28
CA GLN A 587 27.18 -28.00 -40.37
C GLN A 587 27.46 -26.91 -41.41
N PHE A 588 28.01 -25.76 -40.99
CA PHE A 588 28.28 -24.60 -41.85
C PHE A 588 29.79 -24.34 -42.03
N ALA A 589 30.64 -25.34 -41.82
CA ALA A 589 32.07 -25.26 -42.06
C ALA A 589 32.35 -24.94 -43.55
N LEU A 590 33.25 -23.98 -43.80
CA LEU A 590 33.62 -23.56 -45.15
C LEU A 590 34.74 -24.46 -45.69
N PRO A 591 34.61 -25.08 -46.88
CA PRO A 591 35.67 -25.92 -47.45
C PRO A 591 37.02 -25.20 -47.58
N ASP A 592 36.99 -23.93 -47.99
CA ASP A 592 38.19 -23.11 -48.21
C ASP A 592 38.79 -22.54 -46.91
N ARG A 593 38.05 -22.59 -45.79
CA ARG A 593 38.43 -22.03 -44.48
C ARG A 593 37.85 -22.88 -43.34
N PRO A 594 38.36 -24.10 -43.10
CA PRO A 594 37.81 -25.02 -42.11
C PRO A 594 37.88 -24.49 -40.66
N ASP A 595 38.83 -23.60 -40.36
CA ASP A 595 38.97 -22.96 -39.04
C ASP A 595 37.94 -21.85 -38.78
N PHE A 596 37.18 -21.41 -39.79
CA PHE A 596 36.19 -20.35 -39.63
C PHE A 596 34.97 -20.88 -38.87
N LYS A 597 34.72 -20.32 -37.68
CA LYS A 597 33.53 -20.59 -36.87
C LYS A 597 32.50 -19.48 -37.04
N HIS A 598 31.26 -19.90 -37.27
CA HIS A 598 30.08 -19.04 -37.35
C HIS A 598 29.59 -18.59 -35.97
N ILE A 599 29.85 -19.38 -34.93
CA ILE A 599 29.55 -19.05 -33.54
C ILE A 599 30.83 -19.19 -32.71
N GLU A 600 31.27 -18.10 -32.07
CA GLU A 600 32.35 -18.06 -31.08
C GLU A 600 31.70 -18.07 -29.67
N LEU A 601 31.75 -19.23 -28.98
CA LEU A 601 31.16 -19.43 -27.66
C LEU A 601 32.22 -19.37 -26.56
N HIS A 602 31.97 -18.54 -25.54
CA HIS A 602 32.81 -18.36 -24.36
C HIS A 602 32.04 -18.68 -23.08
N ILE A 603 32.28 -19.86 -22.47
CA ILE A 603 31.64 -20.26 -21.21
C ILE A 603 32.52 -19.83 -20.03
N GLN A 604 32.56 -18.53 -19.75
CA GLN A 604 33.39 -17.95 -18.67
C GLN A 604 32.81 -16.65 -18.10
N SER A 605 33.27 -16.25 -16.90
CA SER A 605 32.99 -14.92 -16.36
C SER A 605 33.74 -13.86 -17.20
N VAL A 606 33.01 -12.93 -17.82
CA VAL A 606 33.57 -11.83 -18.62
C VAL A 606 33.92 -10.62 -17.76
N GLY A 607 35.09 -10.02 -17.99
CA GLY A 607 35.49 -8.75 -17.35
C GLY A 607 34.79 -7.55 -18.01
N TRP A 608 34.68 -6.41 -17.31
CA TRP A 608 34.01 -5.22 -17.89
C TRP A 608 34.72 -4.70 -19.15
N GLU A 609 36.06 -4.74 -19.18
CA GLU A 609 36.84 -4.30 -20.34
C GLU A 609 36.58 -5.19 -21.56
N GLU A 610 36.57 -6.51 -21.36
CA GLU A 610 36.30 -7.51 -22.40
C GLU A 610 34.84 -7.40 -22.89
N LYS A 611 33.88 -7.29 -21.97
CA LYS A 611 32.45 -7.13 -22.26
C LYS A 611 32.20 -5.92 -23.16
N TRP A 612 32.75 -4.76 -22.81
CA TRP A 612 32.56 -3.54 -23.59
C TRP A 612 33.39 -3.54 -24.88
N ALA A 613 34.58 -4.14 -24.90
CA ALA A 613 35.34 -4.34 -26.14
C ALA A 613 34.58 -5.17 -27.17
N VAL A 614 33.93 -6.25 -26.72
CA VAL A 614 33.03 -7.09 -27.53
C VAL A 614 31.81 -6.29 -27.98
N PHE A 615 31.18 -5.50 -27.09
CA PHE A 615 30.05 -4.65 -27.48
C PHE A 615 30.43 -3.63 -28.58
N ILE A 616 31.52 -2.86 -28.42
CA ILE A 616 32.01 -1.92 -29.46
C ILE A 616 32.36 -2.65 -30.77
N ALA A 617 32.77 -3.91 -30.69
CA ALA A 617 33.06 -4.75 -31.85
C ALA A 617 31.80 -5.41 -32.47
N GLY A 618 30.60 -5.24 -31.91
CA GLY A 618 29.37 -5.86 -32.40
C GLY A 618 28.51 -4.93 -33.24
N ASP A 619 28.03 -5.38 -34.39
CA ASP A 619 27.11 -4.63 -35.27
C ASP A 619 25.66 -4.69 -34.76
N CYS A 620 25.28 -5.79 -34.11
CA CYS A 620 23.97 -5.95 -33.49
C CYS A 620 24.05 -6.72 -32.17
N PHE A 621 23.36 -6.24 -31.14
CA PHE A 621 23.14 -7.01 -29.91
C PHE A 621 21.93 -7.94 -30.03
N LEU A 622 22.03 -9.16 -29.51
CA LEU A 622 21.00 -10.20 -29.62
C LEU A 622 20.62 -10.78 -28.24
N ASP A 623 19.49 -10.35 -27.68
CA ASP A 623 18.85 -10.98 -26.53
C ASP A 623 17.68 -11.87 -26.97
N THR A 624 17.62 -13.07 -26.40
CA THR A 624 16.53 -14.05 -26.61
C THR A 624 16.05 -14.65 -25.28
N SER A 625 16.19 -13.91 -24.18
CA SER A 625 15.77 -14.34 -22.85
C SER A 625 14.30 -14.78 -22.84
N ILE A 626 14.02 -15.99 -22.37
CA ILE A 626 12.67 -16.54 -22.24
C ILE A 626 11.90 -15.77 -21.17
N ARG A 627 12.56 -15.37 -20.08
CA ARG A 627 12.05 -14.44 -19.08
C ARG A 627 13.24 -13.80 -18.34
N ASP A 628 13.24 -12.48 -18.21
CA ASP A 628 14.21 -11.78 -17.37
C ASP A 628 13.58 -10.53 -16.72
N GLY A 629 13.87 -10.28 -15.46
CA GLY A 629 13.31 -9.13 -14.70
C GLY A 629 14.07 -7.83 -14.91
N LEU A 630 15.41 -7.90 -14.89
CA LEU A 630 16.29 -6.74 -15.05
C LEU A 630 17.49 -7.11 -15.92
N ASN A 631 17.46 -6.69 -17.18
CA ASN A 631 18.55 -6.88 -18.13
C ASN A 631 19.13 -5.52 -18.55
N LEU A 632 20.38 -5.24 -18.14
CA LEU A 632 21.08 -3.98 -18.46
C LEU A 632 22.03 -4.11 -19.65
N ASN A 633 22.25 -5.31 -20.20
CA ASN A 633 23.19 -5.53 -21.30
C ASN A 633 22.83 -4.74 -22.58
N PRO A 634 21.54 -4.61 -22.99
CA PRO A 634 21.16 -3.74 -24.10
C PRO A 634 21.50 -2.27 -23.87
N PHE A 635 21.37 -1.78 -22.63
CA PHE A 635 21.66 -0.38 -22.30
C PHE A 635 23.17 -0.12 -22.35
N GLU A 636 23.95 -1.03 -21.77
CA GLU A 636 25.42 -0.99 -21.87
C GLU A 636 25.90 -1.06 -23.32
N TYR A 637 25.30 -1.92 -24.15
CA TYR A 637 25.62 -2.04 -25.57
C TYR A 637 25.39 -0.72 -26.32
N ILE A 638 24.23 -0.07 -26.16
CA ILE A 638 23.94 1.22 -26.79
C ILE A 638 24.90 2.30 -26.27
N CYS A 639 25.22 2.30 -24.96
CA CYS A 639 26.18 3.23 -24.36
C CYS A 639 27.61 3.08 -24.92
N CYS A 640 28.01 1.87 -25.30
CA CYS A 640 29.34 1.61 -25.88
C CYS A 640 29.56 2.28 -27.25
N HIS A 641 28.50 2.69 -27.96
CA HIS A 641 28.60 3.20 -29.33
C HIS A 641 28.46 4.72 -29.40
N GLN A 642 28.96 5.31 -30.49
CA GLN A 642 28.80 6.73 -30.80
C GLN A 642 27.75 6.95 -31.88
N ASP A 643 27.97 6.42 -33.10
CA ASP A 643 27.09 6.65 -34.27
C ASP A 643 26.81 5.37 -35.09
N ASN A 644 27.28 4.20 -34.63
CA ASN A 644 27.61 3.06 -35.50
C ASN A 644 26.94 1.71 -35.13
N VAL A 645 25.75 1.74 -34.52
CA VAL A 645 24.95 0.52 -34.24
C VAL A 645 24.03 0.21 -35.41
N THR A 646 24.05 -1.03 -35.92
CA THR A 646 23.08 -1.48 -36.92
C THR A 646 21.73 -1.83 -36.30
N GLY A 647 21.73 -2.43 -35.10
CA GLY A 647 20.47 -2.65 -34.38
C GLY A 647 20.62 -3.35 -33.03
N VAL A 648 19.47 -3.54 -32.39
CA VAL A 648 19.32 -4.33 -31.16
C VAL A 648 18.09 -5.22 -31.35
N ILE A 649 18.28 -6.53 -31.26
CA ILE A 649 17.22 -7.54 -31.27
C ILE A 649 17.00 -7.96 -29.81
N LEU A 650 15.78 -7.80 -29.29
CA LEU A 650 15.43 -8.12 -27.90
C LEU A 650 14.24 -9.06 -27.83
N SER A 651 14.23 -9.90 -26.79
CA SER A 651 13.03 -10.63 -26.41
C SER A 651 11.88 -9.67 -26.07
N GLU A 652 10.64 -10.08 -26.34
CA GLU A 652 9.47 -9.40 -25.76
C GLU A 652 9.30 -9.68 -24.25
N PHE A 653 10.04 -10.65 -23.71
CA PHE A 653 9.96 -11.12 -22.32
C PHE A 653 11.09 -10.66 -21.39
N THR A 654 12.02 -9.82 -21.87
CA THR A 654 13.03 -9.17 -21.03
C THR A 654 12.49 -7.85 -20.46
N GLY A 655 12.77 -7.55 -19.18
CA GLY A 655 12.26 -6.35 -18.50
C GLY A 655 12.61 -5.03 -19.21
N CYS A 656 13.79 -4.97 -19.83
CA CYS A 656 14.25 -3.79 -20.59
C CYS A 656 13.55 -3.60 -21.94
N SER A 657 12.81 -4.60 -22.43
CA SER A 657 12.10 -4.56 -23.70
C SER A 657 11.17 -3.34 -23.76
N ARG A 658 10.49 -2.99 -22.66
CA ARG A 658 9.57 -1.83 -22.63
C ARG A 658 10.28 -0.48 -22.51
N ALA A 659 11.55 -0.45 -22.10
CA ALA A 659 12.34 0.77 -21.98
C ALA A 659 12.96 1.20 -23.33
N LEU A 660 13.45 0.26 -24.12
CA LEU A 660 13.98 0.53 -25.47
C LEU A 660 12.85 0.48 -26.49
N ALA A 661 12.46 1.66 -26.99
CA ALA A 661 11.39 1.79 -27.96
C ALA A 661 11.81 1.31 -29.36
N SER A 662 13.10 1.41 -29.70
CA SER A 662 13.61 1.24 -31.06
C SER A 662 14.20 -0.14 -31.35
N ALA A 663 14.29 -1.02 -30.34
CA ALA A 663 14.72 -2.41 -30.53
C ALA A 663 13.72 -3.22 -31.38
N ILE A 664 14.24 -4.18 -32.16
CA ILE A 664 13.43 -5.17 -32.86
C ILE A 664 13.03 -6.24 -31.84
N ARG A 665 11.74 -6.27 -31.52
CA ARG A 665 11.18 -7.25 -30.57
C ARG A 665 10.94 -8.58 -31.26
N VAL A 666 11.38 -9.66 -30.62
CA VAL A 666 11.16 -11.03 -31.08
C VAL A 666 10.57 -11.89 -29.96
N ASN A 667 9.77 -12.87 -30.34
CA ASN A 667 9.41 -13.97 -29.44
C ASN A 667 10.47 -15.08 -29.62
N PRO A 668 11.31 -15.39 -28.61
CA PRO A 668 12.42 -16.33 -28.75
C PRO A 668 11.98 -17.77 -29.08
N TRP A 669 10.71 -18.13 -28.85
CA TRP A 669 10.17 -19.44 -29.20
C TRP A 669 9.87 -19.58 -30.70
N LYS A 670 9.63 -18.46 -31.41
CA LYS A 670 9.45 -18.46 -32.86
C LYS A 670 10.80 -18.24 -33.55
N VAL A 671 11.57 -19.33 -33.61
CA VAL A 671 12.95 -19.40 -34.12
C VAL A 671 13.10 -18.74 -35.49
N GLU A 672 12.12 -18.90 -36.38
CA GLU A 672 12.09 -18.30 -37.72
C GLU A 672 11.99 -16.77 -37.65
N ALA A 673 11.14 -16.22 -36.77
CA ALA A 673 10.99 -14.77 -36.64
C ALA A 673 12.23 -14.12 -35.99
N VAL A 674 12.99 -14.85 -35.17
CA VAL A 674 14.30 -14.40 -34.69
C VAL A 674 15.31 -14.38 -35.85
N ALA A 675 15.29 -15.38 -36.74
CA ALA A 675 16.12 -15.40 -37.95
C ALA A 675 15.75 -14.26 -38.93
N ASP A 676 14.45 -14.02 -39.16
CA ASP A 676 13.96 -12.91 -40.00
C ASP A 676 14.37 -11.54 -39.40
N ALA A 677 14.42 -11.42 -38.07
CA ALA A 677 14.92 -10.21 -37.41
C ALA A 677 16.43 -10.01 -37.60
N MET A 678 17.23 -11.09 -37.65
CA MET A 678 18.65 -11.01 -37.99
C MET A 678 18.86 -10.52 -39.43
N ASP A 679 18.15 -11.09 -40.41
CA ASP A 679 18.17 -10.65 -41.80
C ASP A 679 17.75 -9.17 -41.93
N ARG A 680 16.60 -8.81 -41.35
CA ARG A 680 16.11 -7.43 -41.34
C ARG A 680 17.13 -6.45 -40.77
N THR A 681 17.86 -6.84 -39.73
CA THR A 681 18.85 -5.95 -39.10
C THR A 681 20.03 -5.73 -40.03
N ILE A 682 20.57 -6.79 -40.64
CA ILE A 682 21.68 -6.69 -41.61
C ILE A 682 21.28 -5.82 -42.81
N ASN A 683 20.04 -5.97 -43.29
CA ASN A 683 19.51 -5.26 -44.45
C ASN A 683 18.85 -3.90 -44.11
N MET A 684 18.96 -3.41 -42.87
CA MET A 684 18.29 -2.18 -42.43
C MET A 684 18.91 -0.95 -43.13
N PRO A 685 18.13 0.00 -43.67
CA PRO A 685 18.66 1.24 -44.23
C PRO A 685 19.37 2.09 -43.16
N MET A 686 20.50 2.73 -43.50
CA MET A 686 21.30 3.53 -42.54
C MET A 686 20.49 4.65 -41.85
N GLU A 687 19.50 5.21 -42.54
CA GLU A 687 18.58 6.21 -41.97
C GLU A 687 17.73 5.59 -40.83
N GLU A 688 17.14 4.41 -41.04
CA GLU A 688 16.40 3.68 -39.99
C GLU A 688 17.33 3.26 -38.85
N GLN A 689 18.56 2.81 -39.14
CA GLN A 689 19.55 2.46 -38.12
C GLN A 689 19.86 3.65 -37.21
N ARG A 690 20.22 4.80 -37.79
CA ARG A 690 20.56 6.02 -37.06
C ARG A 690 19.37 6.53 -36.24
N ASP A 691 18.19 6.62 -36.85
CA ASP A 691 16.99 7.14 -36.17
C ASP A 691 16.52 6.24 -35.01
N ARG A 692 16.74 4.91 -35.12
CA ARG A 692 16.53 3.97 -34.00
C ARG A 692 17.57 4.17 -32.90
N PHE A 693 18.85 4.26 -33.27
CA PHE A 693 19.94 4.39 -32.31
C PHE A 693 19.87 5.72 -31.54
N THR A 694 19.71 6.86 -32.22
CA THR A 694 19.62 8.17 -31.58
C THR A 694 18.46 8.23 -30.57
N ARG A 695 17.28 7.70 -30.91
CA ARG A 695 16.13 7.69 -29.98
C ARG A 695 16.43 6.93 -28.68
N ASP A 696 17.06 5.77 -28.78
CA ASP A 696 17.36 4.95 -27.61
C ASP A 696 18.59 5.49 -26.85
N GLN A 697 19.55 6.14 -27.53
CA GLN A 697 20.67 6.87 -26.93
C GLN A 697 20.19 8.10 -26.14
N ASP A 698 19.28 8.90 -26.70
CA ASP A 698 18.62 10.03 -26.04
C ASP A 698 17.87 9.59 -24.79
N TYR A 699 17.15 8.47 -24.87
CA TYR A 699 16.47 7.90 -23.71
C TYR A 699 17.43 7.51 -22.58
N LEU A 700 18.57 6.89 -22.92
CA LEU A 700 19.57 6.43 -21.95
C LEU A 700 20.47 7.55 -21.40
N SER A 701 20.63 8.67 -22.11
CA SER A 701 21.38 9.83 -21.62
C SER A 701 20.57 10.65 -20.61
N HIS A 702 19.24 10.71 -20.75
CA HIS A 702 18.34 11.47 -19.86
C HIS A 702 17.81 10.67 -18.66
N ASN A 703 18.04 9.36 -18.60
CA ASN A 703 17.60 8.48 -17.51
C ASN A 703 18.77 7.68 -16.94
N SER A 704 18.91 7.67 -15.62
CA SER A 704 20.07 7.06 -14.95
C SER A 704 19.68 6.32 -13.68
N THR A 705 20.54 5.38 -13.24
CA THR A 705 20.34 4.65 -11.98
C THR A 705 20.22 5.61 -10.79
N GLN A 706 21.01 6.70 -10.80
CA GLN A 706 20.95 7.77 -9.81
C GLN A 706 19.55 8.40 -9.75
N LYS A 707 19.04 8.89 -10.89
CA LYS A 707 17.70 9.53 -10.97
C LYS A 707 16.59 8.57 -10.50
N TRP A 708 16.61 7.32 -10.96
CA TRP A 708 15.66 6.31 -10.50
C TRP A 708 15.71 6.12 -8.98
N ALA A 709 16.91 6.07 -8.39
CA ALA A 709 17.07 5.90 -6.95
C ALA A 709 16.60 7.13 -6.16
N ASP A 710 16.93 8.34 -6.59
CA ASP A 710 16.48 9.58 -5.95
C ASP A 710 14.94 9.67 -5.91
N GLU A 711 14.27 9.35 -7.02
CA GLU A 711 12.81 9.26 -7.08
C GLU A 711 12.23 8.16 -6.16
N ASN A 712 12.89 7.01 -6.02
CA ASN A 712 12.47 5.96 -5.07
C ASN A 712 12.63 6.42 -3.61
N ILE A 713 13.69 7.14 -3.29
CA ILE A 713 13.96 7.66 -1.95
C ILE A 713 12.95 8.77 -1.60
N LEU A 714 12.60 9.64 -2.55
CA LEU A 714 11.53 10.64 -2.39
C LEU A 714 10.17 9.98 -2.15
N ASP A 715 9.80 8.95 -2.90
CA ASP A 715 8.56 8.21 -2.69
C ASP A 715 8.55 7.44 -1.36
N LEU A 716 9.69 6.87 -0.94
CA LEU A 716 9.83 6.22 0.37
C LEU A 716 9.65 7.23 1.50
N ARG A 717 10.15 8.45 1.31
CA ARG A 717 9.97 9.55 2.26
C ARG A 717 8.53 10.01 2.34
N ARG A 718 7.82 10.12 1.22
CA ARG A 718 6.36 10.39 1.17
C ARG A 718 5.53 9.29 1.81
N ALA A 719 5.97 8.04 1.72
CA ALA A 719 5.32 6.89 2.35
C ALA A 719 5.53 6.78 3.87
N ARG A 720 6.29 7.69 4.49
CA ARG A 720 6.58 7.68 5.94
C ARG A 720 5.27 7.68 6.74
N LYS A 721 5.19 6.75 7.69
CA LYS A 721 4.09 6.63 8.67
C LYS A 721 3.86 7.95 9.44
N PRO A 722 2.66 8.55 9.40
CA PRO A 722 2.35 9.78 10.13
C PRO A 722 2.60 9.74 11.65
N ASP A 723 2.73 10.91 12.27
CA ASP A 723 2.97 11.09 13.72
C ASP A 723 1.68 11.04 14.56
N ASP A 724 0.55 11.40 13.95
CA ASP A 724 -0.79 11.38 14.53
C ASP A 724 -1.42 9.97 14.57
N PHE A 725 -0.69 8.93 14.16
CA PHE A 725 -1.14 7.53 14.17
C PHE A 725 -0.39 6.67 15.21
N VAL A 726 -1.15 5.84 15.93
CA VAL A 726 -0.64 4.80 16.82
C VAL A 726 -0.54 3.47 16.05
N TYR A 727 0.65 2.88 16.06
CA TYR A 727 0.93 1.62 15.37
C TYR A 727 1.03 0.45 16.35
N VAL A 728 0.15 -0.54 16.19
CA VAL A 728 0.13 -1.76 17.02
C VAL A 728 0.40 -3.02 16.20
N SER A 729 0.87 -4.06 16.88
CA SER A 729 1.09 -5.38 16.29
C SER A 729 -0.15 -6.25 16.47
N TRP A 730 -0.59 -6.94 15.42
CA TRP A 730 -1.65 -7.95 15.50
C TRP A 730 -1.21 -9.26 14.86
N GLY A 731 -1.57 -10.40 15.47
CA GLY A 731 -1.27 -11.74 14.97
C GLY A 731 0.09 -12.29 15.45
N LEU A 732 0.26 -13.61 15.31
CA LEU A 732 1.45 -14.35 15.72
C LEU A 732 2.09 -15.07 14.52
N GLY A 733 3.39 -15.35 14.61
CA GLY A 733 4.13 -16.04 13.54
C GLY A 733 4.03 -15.28 12.21
N ASN A 734 3.48 -15.94 11.19
CA ASN A 734 3.36 -15.39 9.84
C ASN A 734 2.04 -14.62 9.61
N THR A 735 1.08 -14.71 10.55
CA THR A 735 -0.18 -13.94 10.52
C THR A 735 -0.03 -12.49 11.02
N PHE A 736 1.19 -12.13 11.43
CA PHE A 736 1.56 -10.81 11.92
C PHE A 736 1.28 -9.72 10.88
N ARG A 737 0.77 -8.58 11.37
CA ARG A 737 0.59 -7.35 10.63
C ARG A 737 0.71 -6.14 11.54
N VAL A 738 1.11 -5.01 10.98
CA VAL A 738 1.08 -3.70 11.66
C VAL A 738 -0.24 -3.03 11.35
N LEU A 739 -1.00 -2.70 12.39
CA LEU A 739 -2.21 -1.89 12.29
C LEU A 739 -1.88 -0.44 12.62
N GLY A 740 -2.27 0.50 11.75
CA GLY A 740 -2.31 1.93 12.04
C GLY A 740 -3.73 2.33 12.47
N MET A 741 -3.81 3.14 13.52
CA MET A 741 -5.05 3.75 14.02
C MET A 741 -4.76 5.20 14.41
N ASP A 742 -5.75 6.08 14.31
CA ASP A 742 -5.61 7.48 14.75
C ASP A 742 -5.20 7.55 16.25
N SER A 743 -4.38 8.51 16.65
CA SER A 743 -3.90 8.67 18.04
C SER A 743 -4.99 9.03 19.05
N ASN A 744 -6.14 9.50 18.57
CA ASN A 744 -7.33 9.74 19.36
C ASN A 744 -8.21 8.48 19.49
N PHE A 745 -7.97 7.44 18.68
CA PHE A 745 -8.71 6.17 18.70
C PHE A 745 -8.34 5.33 19.92
N ARG A 746 -9.23 5.28 20.91
CA ARG A 746 -8.93 4.68 22.24
C ARG A 746 -9.87 3.54 22.58
N PHE A 747 -9.41 2.60 23.41
CA PHE A 747 -10.33 1.65 24.04
C PHE A 747 -11.32 2.42 24.91
N LEU A 748 -12.61 2.06 24.85
CA LEU A 748 -13.65 2.73 25.61
C LEU A 748 -13.53 2.37 27.11
N ASP A 749 -13.18 3.33 27.97
CA ASP A 749 -13.21 3.11 29.42
C ASP A 749 -14.65 3.14 29.93
N THR A 750 -15.20 1.97 30.23
CA THR A 750 -16.52 1.77 30.85
C THR A 750 -16.73 2.67 32.08
N ASN A 751 -15.69 2.97 32.86
CA ASN A 751 -15.82 3.86 34.02
C ASN A 751 -16.05 5.32 33.61
N GLN A 752 -15.49 5.76 32.48
CA GLN A 752 -15.74 7.10 31.92
C GLN A 752 -17.20 7.21 31.45
N VAL A 753 -17.71 6.18 30.77
CA VAL A 753 -19.11 6.11 30.31
C VAL A 753 -20.07 6.09 31.50
N VAL A 754 -19.84 5.20 32.48
CA VAL A 754 -20.62 5.12 33.74
C VAL A 754 -20.59 6.44 34.52
N ARG A 755 -19.46 7.15 34.54
CA ARG A 755 -19.36 8.46 35.19
C ARG A 755 -20.23 9.50 34.49
N GLY A 756 -20.14 9.61 33.17
CA GLY A 756 -21.01 10.50 32.38
C GLY A 756 -22.48 10.15 32.57
N TYR A 757 -22.82 8.86 32.49
CA TYR A 757 -24.17 8.33 32.70
C TYR A 757 -24.79 8.78 34.03
N ARG A 758 -24.02 8.77 35.13
CA ARG A 758 -24.50 9.22 36.45
C ARG A 758 -24.65 10.74 36.58
N THR A 759 -23.85 11.53 35.86
CA THR A 759 -23.89 12.99 35.96
C THR A 759 -24.88 13.66 35.01
N SER A 760 -25.25 12.99 33.93
CA SER A 760 -26.14 13.50 32.87
C SER A 760 -27.63 13.26 33.17
N ARG A 761 -28.49 14.10 32.59
CA ARG A 761 -29.95 14.14 32.83
C ARG A 761 -30.79 13.69 31.64
N HIS A 762 -30.30 13.90 30.41
CA HIS A 762 -30.97 13.56 29.16
C HIS A 762 -30.03 12.71 28.31
N ARG A 763 -30.21 11.39 28.38
CA ARG A 763 -29.20 10.41 27.96
C ARG A 763 -29.72 9.59 26.79
N VAL A 764 -29.06 9.68 25.63
CA VAL A 764 -29.49 9.00 24.41
C VAL A 764 -28.51 7.88 24.05
N PHE A 765 -29.04 6.73 23.65
CA PHE A 765 -28.26 5.56 23.26
C PHE A 765 -28.64 5.13 21.85
N PHE A 766 -27.62 4.96 21.01
CA PHE A 766 -27.74 4.43 19.65
C PHE A 766 -26.90 3.17 19.54
N PHE A 767 -27.54 2.04 19.23
CA PHE A 767 -26.84 0.77 19.04
C PHE A 767 -27.18 0.19 17.68
N ASP A 768 -26.18 -0.20 16.89
CA ASP A 768 -26.43 -1.17 15.82
C ASP A 768 -26.79 -2.55 16.42
N CYS A 769 -27.47 -3.40 15.65
CA CYS A 769 -27.86 -4.73 16.10
C CYS A 769 -26.85 -5.85 15.72
N GLU A 770 -26.26 -5.85 14.53
CA GLU A 770 -25.76 -7.05 13.85
C GLU A 770 -24.24 -7.06 13.65
N GLY A 771 -23.55 -7.58 14.67
CA GLY A 771 -22.11 -7.44 14.87
C GLY A 771 -21.80 -6.58 16.09
N THR A 772 -22.82 -5.84 16.58
CA THR A 772 -22.76 -5.01 17.78
C THR A 772 -23.49 -5.61 18.98
N LEU A 773 -24.82 -5.77 18.94
CA LEU A 773 -25.61 -6.38 20.04
C LEU A 773 -25.85 -7.90 19.88
N ALA A 774 -25.64 -8.43 18.69
CA ALA A 774 -25.74 -9.86 18.37
C ALA A 774 -24.58 -10.27 17.45
N PRO A 775 -23.96 -11.45 17.60
CA PRO A 775 -22.83 -11.87 16.75
C PRO A 775 -23.19 -12.02 15.27
N ASP A 776 -22.52 -11.27 14.39
CA ASP A 776 -22.72 -11.30 12.95
C ASP A 776 -22.14 -12.59 12.31
N ARG A 777 -22.97 -13.63 12.19
CA ARG A 777 -22.59 -14.89 11.51
C ARG A 777 -22.98 -14.88 10.03
N ARG A 778 -22.41 -13.99 9.21
CA ARG A 778 -22.53 -13.98 7.73
C ARG A 778 -21.80 -15.12 7.01
N ARG A 779 -21.70 -16.33 7.61
CA ARG A 779 -21.17 -17.52 6.93
C ARG A 779 -22.31 -18.42 6.45
N ILE A 780 -22.65 -18.29 5.17
CA ILE A 780 -23.44 -19.30 4.45
C ILE A 780 -22.47 -20.17 3.66
N THR A 781 -22.20 -21.38 4.15
CA THR A 781 -21.68 -22.45 3.29
C THR A 781 -22.85 -23.00 2.48
N PHE A 782 -22.79 -22.87 1.16
CA PHE A 782 -23.82 -23.34 0.24
C PHE A 782 -23.99 -24.86 0.34
N VAL A 783 -25.21 -25.33 0.61
CA VAL A 783 -25.61 -26.73 0.46
C VAL A 783 -26.66 -26.77 -0.65
N PRO A 784 -26.38 -27.41 -1.80
CA PRO A 784 -27.38 -27.56 -2.86
C PRO A 784 -28.58 -28.38 -2.35
N GLY A 785 -29.80 -27.85 -2.51
CA GLY A 785 -31.05 -28.57 -2.22
C GLY A 785 -31.72 -28.26 -0.87
N GLY A 786 -31.21 -27.32 -0.07
CA GLY A 786 -31.89 -26.87 1.15
C GLY A 786 -32.88 -25.71 0.90
N GLU A 787 -34.15 -25.87 1.26
CA GLU A 787 -35.12 -24.78 1.24
C GLU A 787 -34.83 -23.73 2.33
N ASN A 788 -34.90 -22.44 1.96
CA ASN A 788 -35.05 -21.28 2.85
C ASN A 788 -34.15 -21.20 4.10
N LEU A 789 -32.85 -20.94 3.91
CA LEU A 789 -32.02 -20.25 4.89
C LEU A 789 -31.67 -18.85 4.42
N PHE A 790 -32.64 -17.94 4.51
CA PHE A 790 -32.38 -16.50 4.41
C PHE A 790 -31.35 -16.08 5.46
N ALA A 791 -30.45 -15.16 5.10
CA ALA A 791 -29.40 -14.62 5.96
C ALA A 791 -29.94 -13.67 7.06
N GLN A 792 -31.00 -14.07 7.78
CA GLN A 792 -31.76 -13.21 8.70
C GLN A 792 -30.96 -12.70 9.92
N GLY A 793 -29.79 -13.28 10.21
CA GLY A 793 -29.00 -12.97 11.41
C GLY A 793 -29.49 -13.76 12.62
N ARG A 794 -29.23 -13.23 13.82
CA ARG A 794 -29.74 -13.77 15.09
C ARG A 794 -30.15 -12.61 16.01
N PRO A 795 -31.21 -12.76 16.82
CA PRO A 795 -31.53 -11.77 17.84
C PRO A 795 -30.42 -11.68 18.91
N PRO A 796 -30.32 -10.56 19.65
CA PRO A 796 -29.47 -10.45 20.82
C PRO A 796 -29.77 -11.51 21.90
N SER A 797 -28.78 -11.78 22.75
CA SER A 797 -28.94 -12.70 23.88
C SER A 797 -29.97 -12.18 24.89
N GLN A 798 -30.54 -13.07 25.71
CA GLN A 798 -31.51 -12.65 26.73
C GLN A 798 -30.88 -11.67 27.73
N GLN A 799 -29.62 -11.90 28.13
CA GLN A 799 -28.86 -10.98 28.99
C GLN A 799 -28.80 -9.56 28.40
N VAL A 800 -28.48 -9.42 27.11
CA VAL A 800 -28.45 -8.11 26.44
C VAL A 800 -29.85 -7.46 26.43
N LYS A 801 -30.92 -8.25 26.21
CA LYS A 801 -32.30 -7.73 26.26
C LYS A 801 -32.70 -7.29 27.67
N ASP A 802 -32.28 -8.00 28.70
CA ASP A 802 -32.53 -7.66 30.11
C ASP A 802 -31.81 -6.35 30.48
N CYS A 803 -30.55 -6.19 30.05
CA CYS A 803 -29.80 -4.93 30.20
C CYS A 803 -30.50 -3.77 29.48
N LEU A 804 -30.97 -3.97 28.25
CA LEU A 804 -31.68 -2.96 27.48
C LEU A 804 -33.02 -2.58 28.13
N GLN A 805 -33.77 -3.52 28.71
CA GLN A 805 -34.99 -3.19 29.46
C GLN A 805 -34.67 -2.35 30.69
N ALA A 806 -33.66 -2.72 31.48
CA ALA A 806 -33.25 -1.96 32.65
C ALA A 806 -32.81 -0.52 32.30
N LEU A 807 -32.19 -0.32 31.12
CA LEU A 807 -31.88 1.03 30.62
C LEU A 807 -33.12 1.79 30.17
N VAL A 808 -34.09 1.14 29.53
CA VAL A 808 -35.34 1.79 29.08
C VAL A 808 -36.27 2.16 30.25
N ASP A 809 -36.22 1.42 31.36
CA ASP A 809 -37.05 1.69 32.54
C ASP A 809 -36.71 3.04 33.23
N ASP A 810 -35.46 3.52 33.14
CA ASP A 810 -35.07 4.86 33.62
C ASP A 810 -35.50 5.95 32.64
N GLN A 811 -36.47 6.75 33.05
CA GLN A 811 -37.12 7.81 32.25
C GLN A 811 -36.16 8.92 31.76
N ARG A 812 -34.92 8.98 32.24
CA ARG A 812 -33.86 9.86 31.72
C ARG A 812 -33.22 9.35 30.43
N ASN A 813 -33.50 8.10 30.05
CA ASN A 813 -32.90 7.42 28.92
C ASN A 813 -33.81 7.41 27.69
N THR A 814 -33.23 7.52 26.51
CA THR A 814 -33.86 7.10 25.25
C THR A 814 -32.93 6.14 24.54
N VAL A 815 -33.32 4.86 24.47
CA VAL A 815 -32.53 3.80 23.83
C VAL A 815 -33.12 3.51 22.45
N VAL A 816 -32.29 3.58 21.42
CA VAL A 816 -32.68 3.39 20.01
C VAL A 816 -31.76 2.38 19.34
N ILE A 817 -32.34 1.31 18.79
CA ILE A 817 -31.64 0.32 17.98
C ILE A 817 -31.73 0.73 16.51
N LEU A 818 -30.61 0.75 15.80
CA LEU A 818 -30.55 0.87 14.35
C LEU A 818 -30.16 -0.48 13.74
N SER A 819 -30.71 -0.81 12.57
CA SER A 819 -30.41 -2.07 11.88
C SER A 819 -30.73 -1.98 10.40
N GLY A 820 -30.08 -2.82 9.59
CA GLY A 820 -30.40 -3.00 8.17
C GLY A 820 -31.66 -3.83 7.90
N ARG A 821 -32.25 -4.44 8.93
CA ARG A 821 -33.39 -5.37 8.81
C ARG A 821 -34.74 -4.67 8.66
N ASN A 822 -35.71 -5.43 8.16
CA ASN A 822 -37.09 -4.98 8.04
C ASN A 822 -37.76 -4.82 9.42
N ARG A 823 -38.83 -4.02 9.45
CA ARG A 823 -39.59 -3.73 10.69
C ARG A 823 -40.05 -4.98 11.44
N HIS A 824 -40.65 -5.94 10.75
CA HIS A 824 -41.24 -7.13 11.39
C HIS A 824 -40.21 -7.97 12.15
N LEU A 825 -39.02 -8.16 11.59
CA LEU A 825 -37.95 -8.91 12.23
C LEU A 825 -37.40 -8.17 13.47
N LEU A 826 -37.27 -6.84 13.39
CA LEU A 826 -36.89 -5.99 14.53
C LEU A 826 -37.94 -6.02 15.64
N GLU A 827 -39.23 -5.95 15.29
CA GLU A 827 -40.34 -6.09 16.24
C GLU A 827 -40.33 -7.46 16.93
N GLU A 828 -40.10 -8.55 16.18
CA GLU A 828 -39.97 -9.89 16.74
C GLU A 828 -38.79 -9.96 17.73
N TRP A 829 -37.61 -9.51 17.31
CA TRP A 829 -36.38 -9.59 18.09
C TRP A 829 -36.44 -8.80 19.40
N PHE A 830 -37.05 -7.61 19.38
CA PHE A 830 -37.15 -6.72 20.54
C PHE A 830 -38.55 -6.71 21.19
N SER A 831 -39.45 -7.62 20.82
CA SER A 831 -40.82 -7.77 21.36
C SER A 831 -40.89 -7.87 22.89
N SER A 832 -39.85 -8.42 23.52
CA SER A 832 -39.73 -8.53 24.98
C SER A 832 -39.30 -7.24 25.67
N VAL A 833 -38.75 -6.25 24.95
CA VAL A 833 -38.22 -4.99 25.51
C VAL A 833 -39.21 -3.86 25.23
N LYS A 834 -39.96 -3.46 26.26
CA LYS A 834 -41.00 -2.42 26.15
C LYS A 834 -40.40 -1.03 26.33
N GLY A 835 -40.79 -0.09 25.47
CA GLY A 835 -40.32 1.30 25.49
C GLY A 835 -39.07 1.57 24.64
N ILE A 836 -38.50 0.56 23.99
CA ILE A 836 -37.31 0.72 23.14
C ILE A 836 -37.64 1.38 21.80
N GLY A 837 -36.78 2.30 21.36
CA GLY A 837 -36.82 2.86 20.02
C GLY A 837 -36.19 1.90 19.00
N LEU A 838 -36.79 1.79 17.82
CA LEU A 838 -36.33 0.95 16.72
C LEU A 838 -36.26 1.76 15.42
N CYS A 839 -35.15 1.65 14.70
CA CYS A 839 -34.91 2.21 13.39
C CYS A 839 -34.57 1.07 12.42
N ALA A 840 -35.52 0.73 11.56
CA ALA A 840 -35.41 -0.35 10.59
C ALA A 840 -34.89 0.15 9.24
N GLU A 841 -34.33 -0.78 8.46
CA GLU A 841 -33.95 -0.58 7.06
C GLU A 841 -32.99 0.62 6.88
N HIS A 842 -31.91 0.61 7.67
CA HIS A 842 -30.89 1.67 7.75
C HIS A 842 -31.47 3.07 8.07
N GLY A 843 -32.57 3.12 8.82
CA GLY A 843 -33.22 4.36 9.28
C GLY A 843 -34.43 4.80 8.46
N PHE A 844 -34.83 4.06 7.41
CA PHE A 844 -35.99 4.42 6.60
C PHE A 844 -37.30 4.44 7.40
N TYR A 845 -37.49 3.48 8.30
CA TYR A 845 -38.59 3.49 9.25
C TYR A 845 -38.05 3.69 10.66
N TYR A 846 -38.73 4.51 11.46
CA TYR A 846 -38.40 4.71 12.87
C TYR A 846 -39.66 4.69 13.74
N ARG A 847 -39.53 4.08 14.91
CA ARG A 847 -40.51 4.11 16.01
C ARG A 847 -39.74 4.42 17.28
N VAL A 848 -39.93 5.59 17.86
CA VAL A 848 -39.26 6.01 19.10
C VAL A 848 -40.34 6.50 20.04
N PRO A 849 -40.66 5.80 21.16
CA PRO A 849 -41.86 6.07 21.94
C PRO A 849 -42.04 7.52 22.40
N GLY A 850 -40.98 8.22 22.80
CA GLY A 850 -41.02 9.64 23.17
C GLY A 850 -41.28 10.62 22.02
N ILE A 851 -41.23 10.16 20.75
CA ILE A 851 -41.39 10.98 19.53
C ILE A 851 -42.65 10.58 18.74
N THR A 852 -42.92 9.28 18.63
CA THR A 852 -43.95 8.69 17.75
C THR A 852 -44.99 7.86 18.49
N GLY A 853 -44.84 7.67 19.81
CA GLY A 853 -45.50 6.58 20.52
C GLY A 853 -45.17 5.22 19.90
N ASP A 854 -46.11 4.28 20.00
CA ASP A 854 -45.96 2.92 19.50
C ASP A 854 -46.12 2.77 17.97
N GLN A 855 -46.29 3.87 17.21
CA GLN A 855 -46.48 3.84 15.76
C GLN A 855 -45.17 3.98 14.99
N TRP A 856 -45.02 3.20 13.91
CA TRP A 856 -43.93 3.38 12.95
C TRP A 856 -44.18 4.58 12.05
N HIS A 857 -43.20 5.48 11.97
CA HIS A 857 -43.16 6.55 10.99
C HIS A 857 -42.11 6.25 9.92
N CYS A 858 -42.35 6.75 8.71
CA CYS A 858 -41.38 6.75 7.63
C CYS A 858 -40.50 8.01 7.70
N MET A 859 -39.24 7.90 7.29
CA MET A 859 -38.32 9.04 7.29
C MET A 859 -38.55 9.96 6.08
N SER A 860 -38.99 9.41 4.94
CA SER A 860 -39.49 10.12 3.75
C SER A 860 -41.01 9.96 3.62
N ARG A 861 -41.68 10.88 2.91
CA ARG A 861 -43.10 10.75 2.52
C ARG A 861 -43.30 9.89 1.27
N GLN A 862 -42.26 9.72 0.46
CA GLN A 862 -42.32 8.94 -0.77
C GLN A 862 -42.35 7.44 -0.45
N THR A 863 -43.37 6.76 -0.98
CA THR A 863 -43.54 5.31 -0.89
C THR A 863 -43.54 4.65 -2.28
N ASP A 864 -43.02 5.34 -3.30
CA ASP A 864 -42.87 4.75 -4.62
C ASP A 864 -41.74 3.71 -4.60
N PHE A 865 -42.12 2.46 -4.84
CA PHE A 865 -41.23 1.31 -4.98
C PHE A 865 -41.25 0.73 -6.39
N THR A 866 -41.86 1.39 -7.39
CA THR A 866 -41.87 0.91 -8.79
C THR A 866 -40.46 0.74 -9.34
N TRP A 867 -39.52 1.61 -8.95
CA TRP A 867 -38.08 1.47 -9.22
C TRP A 867 -37.50 0.11 -8.80
N LYS A 868 -38.08 -0.56 -7.78
CA LYS A 868 -37.60 -1.90 -7.35
C LYS A 868 -37.86 -2.95 -8.41
N GLN A 869 -38.98 -2.88 -9.12
CA GLN A 869 -39.28 -3.84 -10.19
C GLN A 869 -38.28 -3.66 -11.34
N VAL A 870 -38.07 -2.40 -11.76
CA VAL A 870 -37.09 -2.01 -12.79
C VAL A 870 -35.66 -2.47 -12.41
N ALA A 871 -35.25 -2.22 -11.17
CA ALA A 871 -33.95 -2.62 -10.65
C ALA A 871 -33.80 -4.16 -10.54
N ILE A 872 -34.81 -4.88 -10.07
CA ILE A 872 -34.81 -6.35 -10.00
C ILE A 872 -34.67 -6.96 -11.40
N GLU A 873 -35.40 -6.47 -12.40
CA GLU A 873 -35.35 -7.00 -13.76
C GLU A 873 -33.97 -6.85 -14.40
N LEU A 874 -33.28 -5.73 -14.14
CA LEU A 874 -31.88 -5.55 -14.54
C LEU A 874 -30.95 -6.45 -13.72
N MET A 875 -31.00 -6.40 -12.38
CA MET A 875 -30.13 -7.19 -11.50
C MET A 875 -30.24 -8.71 -11.77
N LEU A 876 -31.43 -9.22 -12.11
CA LEU A 876 -31.64 -10.63 -12.43
C LEU A 876 -30.87 -11.08 -13.68
N GLN A 877 -30.66 -10.18 -14.65
CA GLN A 877 -29.80 -10.46 -15.81
C GLN A 877 -28.33 -10.58 -15.40
N TYR A 878 -27.90 -9.76 -14.43
CA TYR A 878 -26.56 -9.81 -13.87
C TYR A 878 -26.33 -11.06 -13.02
N VAL A 879 -27.31 -11.48 -12.22
CA VAL A 879 -27.25 -12.76 -11.47
C VAL A 879 -27.09 -13.94 -12.42
N LYS A 880 -27.90 -14.00 -13.49
CA LYS A 880 -27.83 -15.10 -14.48
C LYS A 880 -26.47 -15.22 -15.16
N ARG A 881 -25.75 -14.10 -15.35
CA ARG A 881 -24.43 -14.07 -16.02
C ARG A 881 -23.24 -14.02 -15.05
N THR A 882 -23.47 -13.90 -13.74
CA THR A 882 -22.42 -13.74 -12.71
C THR A 882 -22.53 -14.86 -11.69
N GLN A 883 -21.79 -15.94 -11.90
CA GLN A 883 -21.71 -17.07 -10.97
C GLN A 883 -21.23 -16.60 -9.59
N GLY A 884 -21.84 -17.10 -8.51
CA GLY A 884 -21.57 -16.66 -7.14
C GLY A 884 -22.20 -15.32 -6.75
N SER A 885 -23.18 -14.81 -7.52
CA SER A 885 -23.95 -13.62 -7.17
C SER A 885 -25.43 -13.91 -6.93
N PHE A 886 -26.10 -13.03 -6.18
CA PHE A 886 -27.52 -13.10 -5.86
C PHE A 886 -28.10 -11.72 -5.54
N ILE A 887 -29.43 -11.62 -5.48
CA ILE A 887 -30.14 -10.40 -5.05
C ILE A 887 -30.68 -10.59 -3.64
N GLU A 888 -30.45 -9.60 -2.79
CA GLU A 888 -31.00 -9.46 -1.45
C GLU A 888 -31.98 -8.27 -1.44
N ASN A 889 -33.25 -8.53 -1.13
CA ASN A 889 -34.29 -7.50 -1.03
C ASN A 889 -34.46 -7.07 0.43
N LYS A 890 -33.95 -5.88 0.78
CA LYS A 890 -34.16 -5.21 2.06
C LYS A 890 -35.39 -4.30 1.90
N GLY A 891 -36.26 -4.11 2.90
CA GLY A 891 -37.57 -3.45 2.68
C GLY A 891 -37.55 -2.17 1.81
N SER A 892 -36.61 -1.25 2.05
CA SER A 892 -36.38 0.00 1.31
C SER A 892 -35.26 -0.02 0.25
N ALA A 893 -34.49 -1.11 0.13
CA ALA A 893 -33.30 -1.20 -0.73
C ALA A 893 -33.22 -2.53 -1.53
N LEU A 894 -32.39 -2.59 -2.56
CA LEU A 894 -32.07 -3.81 -3.31
C LEU A 894 -30.57 -3.95 -3.42
N VAL A 895 -30.04 -5.12 -3.07
CA VAL A 895 -28.60 -5.38 -3.08
C VAL A 895 -28.28 -6.53 -4.01
N PHE A 896 -27.50 -6.27 -5.05
CA PHE A 896 -26.81 -7.29 -5.82
C PHE A 896 -25.51 -7.65 -5.10
N GLN A 897 -25.44 -8.83 -4.48
CA GLN A 897 -24.25 -9.35 -3.80
C GLN A 897 -23.44 -10.18 -4.79
N TYR A 898 -22.11 -9.96 -4.86
CA TYR A 898 -21.18 -10.69 -5.74
C TYR A 898 -19.93 -11.21 -5.02
N ARG A 899 -19.95 -11.29 -3.68
CA ARG A 899 -18.80 -11.69 -2.85
C ARG A 899 -18.23 -13.08 -3.18
N ASP A 900 -19.08 -14.00 -3.62
CA ASP A 900 -18.67 -15.38 -3.95
C ASP A 900 -18.38 -15.56 -5.46
N ALA A 901 -18.44 -14.48 -6.26
CA ALA A 901 -18.03 -14.47 -7.66
C ALA A 901 -16.50 -14.34 -7.80
N ASP A 902 -15.96 -14.59 -9.01
CA ASP A 902 -14.55 -14.24 -9.30
C ASP A 902 -14.35 -12.73 -9.01
N PRO A 903 -13.32 -12.33 -8.22
CA PRO A 903 -13.20 -10.94 -7.77
C PRO A 903 -13.04 -9.90 -8.88
N ASP A 904 -12.54 -10.29 -10.05
CA ASP A 904 -12.32 -9.37 -11.18
C ASP A 904 -13.55 -9.33 -12.07
N PHE A 905 -14.13 -10.49 -12.40
CA PHE A 905 -15.38 -10.57 -13.16
C PHE A 905 -16.56 -9.99 -12.37
N GLY A 906 -16.74 -10.35 -11.10
CA GLY A 906 -17.80 -9.82 -10.24
C GLY A 906 -17.70 -8.31 -10.03
N SER A 907 -16.49 -7.77 -9.87
CA SER A 907 -16.26 -6.32 -9.78
C SER A 907 -16.53 -5.59 -11.11
N MET A 908 -16.18 -6.20 -12.26
CA MET A 908 -16.53 -5.68 -13.58
C MET A 908 -18.05 -5.67 -13.79
N GLN A 909 -18.71 -6.78 -13.47
CA GLN A 909 -20.18 -6.92 -13.55
C GLN A 909 -20.89 -5.93 -12.62
N ALA A 910 -20.37 -5.71 -11.40
CA ALA A 910 -20.90 -4.73 -10.46
C ALA A 910 -20.76 -3.30 -10.96
N LYS A 911 -19.62 -2.93 -11.54
CA LYS A 911 -19.42 -1.58 -12.10
C LYS A 911 -20.34 -1.33 -13.30
N ASP A 912 -20.45 -2.30 -14.20
CA ASP A 912 -21.36 -2.27 -15.35
C ASP A 912 -22.82 -2.14 -14.89
N LEU A 913 -23.25 -2.99 -13.95
CA LEU A 913 -24.58 -2.92 -13.32
C LEU A 913 -24.86 -1.57 -12.65
N SER A 914 -23.88 -1.03 -11.90
CA SER A 914 -24.03 0.25 -11.19
C SER A 914 -24.26 1.41 -12.16
N ASN A 915 -23.52 1.44 -13.28
CA ASN A 915 -23.72 2.43 -14.34
C ASN A 915 -25.12 2.32 -14.95
N TYR A 916 -25.53 1.13 -15.39
CA TYR A 916 -26.86 0.94 -15.99
C TYR A 916 -28.00 1.20 -15.01
N LEU A 917 -27.86 0.85 -13.72
CA LEU A 917 -28.83 1.21 -12.70
C LEU A 917 -28.88 2.73 -12.51
N GLY A 918 -27.75 3.42 -12.57
CA GLY A 918 -27.69 4.90 -12.48
C GLY A 918 -28.41 5.59 -13.63
N GLU A 919 -28.24 5.10 -14.86
CA GLU A 919 -28.95 5.61 -16.04
C GLU A 919 -30.44 5.21 -16.06
N LEU A 920 -30.75 3.94 -15.79
CA LEU A 920 -32.12 3.39 -15.86
C LEU A 920 -33.03 3.91 -14.74
N LEU A 921 -32.46 4.26 -13.59
CA LEU A 921 -33.19 4.80 -12.44
C LEU A 921 -33.06 6.33 -12.33
N PHE A 922 -32.56 7.00 -13.38
CA PHE A 922 -32.50 8.45 -13.44
C PHE A 922 -33.93 9.06 -13.39
N GLY A 923 -34.17 9.93 -12.40
CA GLY A 923 -35.49 10.53 -12.14
C GLY A 923 -36.39 9.72 -11.19
N TYR A 924 -35.89 8.61 -10.62
CA TYR A 924 -36.49 8.01 -9.42
C TYR A 924 -35.75 8.50 -8.16
N PRO A 925 -36.42 8.56 -6.99
CA PRO A 925 -35.85 9.06 -5.73
C PRO A 925 -34.90 8.06 -5.06
N VAL A 926 -33.96 7.51 -5.83
CA VAL A 926 -32.99 6.49 -5.42
C VAL A 926 -31.55 6.90 -5.71
N SER A 927 -30.66 6.24 -5.00
CA SER A 927 -29.21 6.33 -5.11
C SER A 927 -28.67 4.92 -5.36
N VAL A 928 -27.76 4.80 -6.33
CA VAL A 928 -27.02 3.57 -6.61
C VAL A 928 -25.66 3.70 -5.96
N MET A 929 -25.32 2.77 -5.08
CA MET A 929 -24.04 2.70 -4.40
C MET A 929 -23.34 1.40 -4.75
N SER A 930 -22.01 1.43 -4.82
CA SER A 930 -21.18 0.22 -4.93
C SER A 930 -20.28 0.11 -3.70
N GLY A 931 -20.19 -1.09 -3.13
CA GLY A 931 -19.34 -1.39 -1.98
C GLY A 931 -18.61 -2.72 -2.14
N LYS A 932 -17.79 -3.08 -1.15
CA LYS A 932 -16.94 -4.29 -1.21
C LYS A 932 -17.79 -5.57 -1.32
N GLY A 933 -17.92 -6.03 -2.57
CA GLY A 933 -18.69 -7.22 -2.94
C GLY A 933 -20.19 -7.01 -3.15
N TYR A 934 -20.68 -5.77 -3.27
CA TYR A 934 -22.10 -5.52 -3.57
C TYR A 934 -22.39 -4.22 -4.35
N VAL A 935 -23.55 -4.17 -5.01
CA VAL A 935 -24.18 -2.95 -5.53
C VAL A 935 -25.53 -2.80 -4.83
N GLU A 936 -25.79 -1.67 -4.18
CA GLU A 936 -27.02 -1.38 -3.43
C GLU A 936 -27.76 -0.20 -4.05
N VAL A 937 -29.02 -0.40 -4.41
CA VAL A 937 -29.96 0.66 -4.76
C VAL A 937 -30.84 0.94 -3.56
N LYS A 938 -30.85 2.18 -3.08
CA LYS A 938 -31.65 2.61 -1.91
C LYS A 938 -32.27 3.98 -2.14
N LEU A 939 -33.36 4.28 -1.45
CA LEU A 939 -33.99 5.61 -1.49
C LEU A 939 -33.01 6.71 -1.04
N ARG A 940 -33.13 7.88 -1.68
CA ARG A 940 -32.37 9.10 -1.35
C ARG A 940 -32.69 9.59 0.07
N GLY A 941 -31.70 10.19 0.73
CA GLY A 941 -31.83 10.66 2.12
C GLY A 941 -31.92 9.56 3.20
N VAL A 942 -31.77 8.28 2.84
CA VAL A 942 -31.84 7.14 3.78
C VAL A 942 -30.45 6.64 4.16
N ASN A 943 -30.02 6.99 5.37
CA ASN A 943 -28.88 6.36 6.06
C ASN A 943 -29.02 6.49 7.59
N LYS A 944 -28.21 5.70 8.32
CA LYS A 944 -28.22 5.67 9.79
C LYS A 944 -27.88 7.03 10.40
N GLY A 945 -26.98 7.81 9.80
CA GLY A 945 -26.60 9.15 10.25
C GLY A 945 -27.77 10.14 10.27
N HIS A 946 -28.56 10.21 9.19
CA HIS A 946 -29.75 11.06 9.10
C HIS A 946 -30.83 10.64 10.11
N ALA A 947 -30.97 9.34 10.39
CA ALA A 947 -31.88 8.85 11.42
C ALA A 947 -31.45 9.30 12.83
N VAL A 948 -30.16 9.16 13.16
CA VAL A 948 -29.56 9.66 14.41
C VAL A 948 -29.78 11.16 14.56
N GLU A 949 -29.47 11.95 13.51
CA GLU A 949 -29.63 13.40 13.51
C GLU A 949 -31.09 13.81 13.77
N LYS A 950 -32.04 13.19 13.05
CA LYS A 950 -33.48 13.47 13.16
C LYS A 950 -34.05 13.10 14.53
N VAL A 951 -33.59 12.00 15.12
CA VAL A 951 -33.96 11.59 16.48
C VAL A 951 -33.39 12.58 17.51
N LEU A 952 -32.10 12.89 17.47
CA LEU A 952 -31.47 13.85 18.39
C LEU A 952 -32.15 15.22 18.33
N ARG A 953 -32.36 15.77 17.13
CA ARG A 953 -33.01 17.08 16.92
C ARG A 953 -34.43 17.11 17.51
N LYS A 954 -35.21 16.03 17.33
CA LYS A 954 -36.57 15.93 17.90
C LYS A 954 -36.58 15.77 19.41
N LEU A 955 -35.68 14.95 19.99
CA LEU A 955 -35.55 14.80 21.44
C LEU A 955 -35.15 16.13 22.09
N SER A 956 -34.18 16.85 21.51
CA SER A 956 -33.76 18.16 22.00
C SER A 956 -34.90 19.18 22.02
N ASN A 957 -35.74 19.21 20.97
CA ASN A 957 -36.89 20.10 20.92
C ASN A 957 -38.00 19.74 21.94
N LEU A 958 -38.11 18.47 22.34
CA LEU A 958 -39.14 17.98 23.28
C LEU A 958 -38.70 18.04 24.74
N HIS A 959 -37.40 17.87 25.02
CA HIS A 959 -36.89 17.63 26.37
C HIS A 959 -35.70 18.52 26.78
N GLY A 960 -35.18 19.37 25.88
CA GLY A 960 -33.99 20.20 26.12
C GLY A 960 -32.68 19.54 25.68
N ASP A 961 -31.56 20.26 25.82
CA ASP A 961 -30.23 19.81 25.36
C ASP A 961 -29.86 18.41 25.90
N VAL A 962 -29.44 17.52 24.99
CA VAL A 962 -28.93 16.19 25.30
C VAL A 962 -27.52 16.30 25.89
N ASP A 963 -27.33 15.87 27.14
CA ASP A 963 -26.06 15.96 27.86
C ASP A 963 -25.29 14.63 27.96
N PHE A 964 -25.80 13.56 27.33
CA PHE A 964 -25.08 12.29 27.13
C PHE A 964 -25.54 11.58 25.84
N VAL A 965 -24.58 11.08 25.06
CA VAL A 965 -24.82 10.22 23.89
C VAL A 965 -23.83 9.07 23.92
N LEU A 966 -24.32 7.83 23.84
CA LEU A 966 -23.51 6.66 23.57
C LEU A 966 -23.96 6.02 22.25
N CYS A 967 -23.08 6.00 21.25
CA CYS A 967 -23.32 5.41 19.95
C CYS A 967 -22.32 4.27 19.69
N VAL A 968 -22.82 3.07 19.42
CA VAL A 968 -21.99 1.88 19.15
C VAL A 968 -22.44 1.19 17.87
N GLY A 969 -21.49 0.81 17.01
CA GLY A 969 -21.72 0.10 15.75
C GLY A 969 -20.51 -0.71 15.29
N ASP A 970 -20.63 -1.51 14.24
CA ASP A 970 -19.56 -2.40 13.75
C ASP A 970 -19.35 -2.41 12.23
N ASP A 971 -20.17 -1.72 11.43
CA ASP A 971 -20.08 -1.79 9.98
C ASP A 971 -19.90 -0.42 9.28
N ARG A 972 -19.71 -0.46 7.95
CA ARG A 972 -19.45 0.74 7.15
C ARG A 972 -20.62 1.72 7.13
N SER A 973 -21.85 1.29 7.42
CA SER A 973 -23.02 2.16 7.52
C SER A 973 -23.13 2.88 8.87
N ASP A 974 -22.39 2.43 9.89
CA ASP A 974 -22.31 3.09 11.20
C ASP A 974 -21.39 4.32 11.19
N GLU A 975 -20.47 4.38 10.23
CA GLU A 975 -19.58 5.52 10.01
C GLU A 975 -20.33 6.84 9.80
N ASP A 976 -21.54 6.77 9.21
CA ASP A 976 -22.46 7.90 9.04
C ASP A 976 -23.00 8.39 10.40
N MET A 977 -23.26 7.49 11.36
CA MET A 977 -23.70 7.86 12.72
C MET A 977 -22.56 8.53 13.50
N PHE A 978 -21.36 7.96 13.42
CA PHE A 978 -20.19 8.48 14.11
C PHE A 978 -19.81 9.87 13.61
N ALA A 979 -19.85 10.09 12.29
CA ALA A 979 -19.59 11.39 11.68
C ALA A 979 -20.54 12.48 12.23
N VAL A 980 -21.85 12.24 12.20
CA VAL A 980 -22.87 13.18 12.71
C VAL A 980 -22.62 13.55 14.18
N ILE A 981 -22.39 12.55 15.04
CA ILE A 981 -22.20 12.79 16.49
C ILE A 981 -20.87 13.50 16.77
N ASN A 982 -19.79 13.18 16.05
CA ASN A 982 -18.52 13.86 16.20
C ASN A 982 -18.61 15.34 15.80
N THR A 983 -19.24 15.65 14.65
CA THR A 983 -19.46 17.04 14.20
C THR A 983 -20.26 17.85 15.24
N MET A 984 -21.35 17.27 15.78
CA MET A 984 -22.11 17.88 16.88
C MET A 984 -21.27 18.12 18.16
N THR A 985 -20.20 17.35 18.36
CA THR A 985 -19.27 17.52 19.49
C THR A 985 -18.24 18.63 19.25
N GLU A 986 -17.86 18.87 18.01
CA GLU A 986 -16.77 19.79 17.63
C GLU A 986 -17.26 21.24 17.44
N ASP A 987 -18.47 21.43 16.94
CA ASP A 987 -19.06 22.77 16.71
C ASP A 987 -19.66 23.44 17.96
N GLY A 988 -19.71 22.74 19.11
CA GLY A 988 -20.14 23.33 20.39
C GLY A 988 -21.62 23.75 20.42
N TYR A 989 -22.52 22.80 20.15
CA TYR A 989 -23.93 23.08 19.87
C TYR A 989 -24.74 23.66 21.06
N GLN A 990 -25.63 24.60 20.76
CA GLN A 990 -26.61 25.20 21.68
C GLN A 990 -27.96 25.30 20.96
N LEU A 991 -28.97 24.51 21.37
CA LEU A 991 -30.30 24.53 20.71
C LEU A 991 -31.21 25.60 21.33
N CYS A 992 -31.61 26.57 20.52
CA CYS A 992 -32.69 27.51 20.85
C CYS A 992 -33.68 27.62 19.66
N LEU A 993 -34.98 27.64 19.99
CA LEU A 993 -36.10 27.62 19.06
C LEU A 993 -36.36 28.99 18.38
N PRO A 994 -36.99 29.02 17.19
CA PRO A 994 -37.49 30.24 16.59
C PRO A 994 -38.94 30.55 17.00
N GLU A 995 -39.24 31.83 17.28
CA GLU A 995 -40.37 32.60 16.70
C GLU A 995 -40.44 33.99 17.34
N GLY A 996 -40.63 35.05 16.54
CA GLY A 996 -40.94 36.40 17.05
C GLY A 996 -40.18 37.59 16.42
N SER A 997 -40.61 38.02 15.24
CA SER A 997 -40.53 39.40 14.70
C SER A 997 -39.20 40.20 14.77
N GLY A 998 -38.65 40.58 13.60
CA GLY A 998 -37.79 41.77 13.48
C GLY A 998 -36.56 41.59 12.57
N ALA A 999 -36.53 42.37 11.49
CA ALA A 999 -35.50 42.43 10.46
C ALA A 999 -34.02 42.44 10.90
N GLY A 1000 -33.16 41.76 10.13
CA GLY A 1000 -31.78 42.19 9.86
C GLY A 1000 -30.67 41.11 9.94
N SER A 1001 -29.83 41.06 8.88
CA SER A 1001 -28.47 40.46 8.86
C SER A 1001 -28.34 38.93 9.00
N SER A 1002 -28.21 38.22 7.87
CA SER A 1002 -27.70 36.84 7.79
C SER A 1002 -26.16 36.80 7.84
N GLY A 1003 -25.60 36.14 8.86
CA GLY A 1003 -24.15 36.03 9.08
C GLY A 1003 -23.49 34.80 8.46
N LEU A 1004 -22.30 34.98 7.90
CA LEU A 1004 -21.47 33.97 7.24
C LEU A 1004 -21.03 32.81 8.15
N TYR A 1005 -21.08 31.57 7.63
CA TYR A 1005 -20.26 30.47 8.16
C TYR A 1005 -18.77 30.72 7.88
N ARG A 1006 -17.92 30.52 8.89
CA ARG A 1006 -16.47 30.76 8.83
C ARG A 1006 -15.71 29.49 9.22
N HIS A 1007 -15.09 28.82 8.26
CA HIS A 1007 -14.15 27.74 8.54
C HIS A 1007 -12.94 28.26 9.33
N THR A 1008 -12.59 27.59 10.42
CA THR A 1008 -11.40 27.85 11.23
C THR A 1008 -10.19 27.15 10.62
N GLN A 1009 -9.36 27.90 9.89
CA GLN A 1009 -8.02 27.42 9.51
C GLN A 1009 -7.09 27.38 10.73
N SER A 1010 -6.35 26.27 10.88
CA SER A 1010 -5.22 26.18 11.81
C SER A 1010 -4.16 27.23 11.45
N LYS A 1011 -3.50 27.80 12.46
CA LYS A 1011 -2.46 28.82 12.29
C LYS A 1011 -1.07 28.21 12.35
N ASP A 1012 -0.50 27.88 11.20
CA ASP A 1012 0.95 27.82 11.06
C ASP A 1012 1.52 29.21 10.77
N ARG A 1013 2.64 29.52 11.42
CA ARG A 1013 3.30 30.84 11.40
C ARG A 1013 4.73 30.71 10.89
N ILE A 1014 4.96 31.08 9.63
CA ILE A 1014 6.30 31.33 9.08
C ILE A 1014 6.29 32.74 8.45
N PRO A 1015 7.32 33.58 8.70
CA PRO A 1015 7.22 35.02 8.44
C PRO A 1015 7.47 35.40 6.97
N ARG A 1016 6.64 36.29 6.41
CA ARG A 1016 6.90 36.89 5.09
C ARG A 1016 7.75 38.16 5.17
N ARG A 1017 8.62 38.26 4.17
CA ARG A 1017 9.62 39.30 3.90
C ARG A 1017 8.97 40.65 3.58
N ASN A 1018 9.69 41.73 3.86
CA ASN A 1018 9.32 43.10 3.48
C ASN A 1018 9.04 43.26 1.98
N SER A 1019 8.02 44.06 1.64
CA SER A 1019 7.95 44.81 0.38
C SER A 1019 7.56 46.27 0.67
N VAL A 1020 7.99 47.17 -0.22
CA VAL A 1020 8.10 48.61 0.03
C VAL A 1020 6.93 49.39 -0.55
N SER A 1021 6.41 50.36 0.21
CA SER A 1021 5.77 51.61 -0.25
C SER A 1021 5.74 52.56 0.96
N SER A 1022 6.62 53.56 1.05
CA SER A 1022 6.54 54.90 0.42
C SER A 1022 5.44 55.80 1.00
N ASP A 1023 5.89 56.75 1.84
CA ASP A 1023 5.46 58.16 1.90
C ASP A 1023 4.00 58.49 2.28
N GLU A 1024 3.73 59.05 3.49
CA GLU A 1024 3.91 60.48 3.84
C GLU A 1024 3.16 60.93 5.13
N ASN A 1025 3.91 61.67 5.99
CA ASN A 1025 3.50 62.85 6.79
C ASN A 1025 2.59 62.84 8.06
N ARG A 1026 3.10 63.62 9.05
CA ARG A 1026 2.51 64.24 10.27
C ARG A 1026 2.18 63.32 11.48
N ALA A 1027 2.80 63.47 12.67
CA ALA A 1027 2.87 64.61 13.64
C ALA A 1027 1.54 64.74 14.44
N GLU A 1028 1.44 64.85 15.77
CA GLU A 1028 2.34 64.97 16.96
C GLU A 1028 1.82 63.95 18.04
N GLY A 1029 2.48 63.53 19.12
CA GLY A 1029 3.29 64.23 20.12
C GLY A 1029 3.45 63.35 21.37
N ALA A 1030 4.40 63.71 22.24
CA ALA A 1030 4.70 63.08 23.54
C ALA A 1030 4.44 64.11 24.68
N PRO A 1031 4.78 63.95 25.99
CA PRO A 1031 5.53 62.86 26.64
C PRO A 1031 5.08 62.46 28.09
N GLY A 1032 5.81 61.49 28.68
CA GLY A 1032 6.09 61.45 30.14
C GLY A 1032 5.54 60.23 30.91
N SER A 1033 6.21 59.69 31.94
CA SER A 1033 7.63 59.86 32.36
C SER A 1033 8.04 58.80 33.41
N LEU A 1034 9.22 58.20 33.21
CA LEU A 1034 10.26 57.85 34.21
C LEU A 1034 9.95 57.01 35.48
N GLU A 1035 10.70 55.90 35.60
CA GLU A 1035 11.54 55.45 36.75
C GLU A 1035 10.88 55.26 38.15
N GLY A 1036 11.12 54.19 38.94
CA GLY A 1036 12.07 53.07 38.92
C GLY A 1036 11.83 52.16 40.16
N THR A 1037 12.76 51.37 40.74
CA THR A 1037 14.10 50.86 40.35
C THR A 1037 14.59 49.84 41.42
N MET A 1038 15.28 48.75 41.03
CA MET A 1038 16.06 47.77 41.88
C MET A 1038 15.31 46.85 42.89
N LYS A 1039 15.82 45.67 43.33
CA LYS A 1039 16.76 44.64 42.78
C LYS A 1039 16.83 43.40 43.73
N ARG A 1040 17.44 42.30 43.25
CA ARG A 1040 17.98 41.10 43.95
C ARG A 1040 16.94 40.05 44.43
N VAL A 1041 17.03 38.74 44.12
CA VAL A 1041 18.12 37.72 43.96
C VAL A 1041 18.28 36.85 45.21
N GLY A 1042 18.25 35.52 45.03
CA GLY A 1042 18.78 34.55 46.01
C GLY A 1042 18.11 33.17 45.97
N SER A 1043 18.78 32.16 45.39
CA SER A 1043 18.43 30.75 45.56
C SER A 1043 19.21 30.13 46.72
N MET A 1044 18.79 28.97 47.27
CA MET A 1044 19.64 27.77 47.37
C MET A 1044 19.02 26.52 48.05
N GLN A 1045 19.45 25.37 47.51
CA GLN A 1045 19.81 24.11 48.19
C GLN A 1045 18.80 22.99 48.54
N ARG A 1046 19.38 21.77 48.53
CA ARG A 1046 18.82 20.42 48.68
C ARG A 1046 19.10 19.87 50.09
N SER A 1047 18.31 18.89 50.55
CA SER A 1047 18.86 17.64 51.13
C SER A 1047 17.81 16.56 51.44
N GLY A 1048 17.99 15.36 50.87
CA GLY A 1048 17.90 14.01 51.48
C GLY A 1048 16.68 13.51 52.29
N GLY A 1049 16.38 12.20 52.18
CA GLY A 1049 15.74 11.45 53.28
C GLY A 1049 14.74 10.37 52.91
N LEU A 1050 15.21 9.12 52.83
CA LEU A 1050 14.46 7.86 52.68
C LEU A 1050 13.28 7.61 53.64
N GLY A 1051 12.25 6.92 53.14
CA GLY A 1051 11.72 5.69 53.78
C GLY A 1051 10.39 5.77 54.57
N GLY A 1052 9.66 4.65 54.58
CA GLY A 1052 8.70 4.33 55.64
C GLY A 1052 7.23 4.14 55.23
N THR A 1053 6.82 2.88 55.08
CA THR A 1053 5.41 2.46 55.06
C THR A 1053 4.73 2.64 56.43
N THR A 1054 3.45 3.05 56.47
CA THR A 1054 2.30 2.40 57.16
C THR A 1054 1.09 3.32 57.16
N GLY A 1055 -0.12 2.77 57.32
CA GLY A 1055 -1.38 3.52 57.22
C GLY A 1055 -2.12 3.70 58.56
N LEU A 1056 -3.44 3.86 58.44
CA LEU A 1056 -4.50 3.91 59.47
C LEU A 1056 -4.98 5.30 59.95
N THR A 1057 -6.11 5.69 59.34
CA THR A 1057 -7.38 6.12 59.97
C THR A 1057 -7.49 7.38 60.85
N SER A 1058 -8.58 8.13 60.57
CA SER A 1058 -9.30 9.07 61.45
C SER A 1058 -8.63 10.42 61.76
N ALA A 1059 -9.35 11.54 61.95
CA ALA A 1059 -10.80 11.75 61.98
C ALA A 1059 -11.22 13.10 61.34
N SER A 1060 -12.53 13.21 61.14
CA SER A 1060 -13.33 14.37 60.71
C SER A 1060 -12.86 15.77 61.14
N SER A 1061 -12.96 16.73 60.22
CA SER A 1061 -13.58 18.03 60.54
C SER A 1061 -14.52 18.44 59.41
N SER A 1062 -15.76 18.77 59.78
CA SER A 1062 -16.83 19.16 58.87
C SER A 1062 -16.86 20.67 58.68
N THR A 1063 -16.88 21.15 57.44
CA THR A 1063 -17.29 22.54 57.15
C THR A 1063 -18.21 22.53 55.94
N SER A 1064 -19.46 22.92 56.15
CA SER A 1064 -20.49 22.98 55.12
C SER A 1064 -20.28 24.17 54.20
N LEU A 1065 -20.26 23.93 52.90
CA LEU A 1065 -20.40 24.95 51.86
C LEU A 1065 -21.49 24.51 50.88
N CYS A 1066 -22.56 25.30 50.79
CA CYS A 1066 -23.65 25.06 49.85
C CYS A 1066 -23.11 25.09 48.41
N GLY A 1067 -23.58 24.14 47.60
CA GLY A 1067 -23.00 23.88 46.29
C GLY A 1067 -23.36 24.92 45.23
N ALA A 1068 -22.34 25.46 44.57
CA ALA A 1068 -22.45 25.85 43.17
C ALA A 1068 -22.08 24.62 42.32
N ALA A 1069 -23.07 23.93 41.75
CA ALA A 1069 -22.83 22.80 40.86
C ALA A 1069 -22.13 23.29 39.58
N LYS A 1070 -20.86 22.92 39.38
CA LYS A 1070 -20.20 23.10 38.08
C LYS A 1070 -20.99 22.30 37.05
N LYS A 1071 -21.51 22.95 36.00
CA LYS A 1071 -21.99 22.26 34.80
C LYS A 1071 -20.82 21.46 34.24
N THR A 1072 -20.91 20.13 34.27
CA THR A 1072 -20.08 19.25 33.44
C THR A 1072 -20.49 19.42 31.99
N GLY A 1073 -19.52 19.40 31.07
CA GLY A 1073 -19.82 19.46 29.63
C GLY A 1073 -20.53 18.19 29.14
N PRO A 1074 -21.12 18.20 27.92
CA PRO A 1074 -21.81 17.04 27.37
C PRO A 1074 -20.89 15.83 27.21
N HIS A 1075 -21.44 14.64 27.45
CA HIS A 1075 -20.72 13.37 27.47
C HIS A 1075 -21.04 12.53 26.22
N PHE A 1076 -20.36 12.77 25.11
CA PHE A 1076 -20.59 12.08 23.83
C PHE A 1076 -19.52 11.03 23.53
N PHE A 1077 -19.95 9.80 23.24
CA PHE A 1077 -19.12 8.64 22.98
C PHE A 1077 -19.54 7.97 21.66
N THR A 1078 -18.66 7.96 20.67
CA THR A 1078 -18.79 7.18 19.43
C THR A 1078 -17.84 6.00 19.49
N CYS A 1079 -18.34 4.78 19.30
CA CYS A 1079 -17.58 3.55 19.52
C CYS A 1079 -17.78 2.53 18.40
N THR A 1080 -16.68 2.01 17.84
CA THR A 1080 -16.73 0.87 16.92
C THR A 1080 -16.49 -0.45 17.67
N VAL A 1081 -17.19 -1.52 17.28
CA VAL A 1081 -16.85 -2.89 17.70
C VAL A 1081 -15.76 -3.45 16.79
N GLY A 1082 -14.73 -4.04 17.38
CA GLY A 1082 -13.53 -4.51 16.71
C GLY A 1082 -12.52 -3.40 16.40
N LYS A 1083 -11.22 -3.76 16.44
CA LYS A 1083 -10.10 -2.88 16.10
C LYS A 1083 -9.96 -2.71 14.59
N LYS A 1084 -10.70 -1.75 14.04
CA LYS A 1084 -10.66 -1.36 12.62
C LYS A 1084 -10.60 0.17 12.48
N PRO A 1085 -10.12 0.71 11.35
CA PRO A 1085 -10.26 2.13 11.02
C PRO A 1085 -11.74 2.52 11.04
N SER A 1086 -12.06 3.64 11.70
CA SER A 1086 -13.42 4.15 11.88
C SER A 1086 -13.37 5.63 12.25
N ASN A 1087 -14.44 6.37 11.95
CA ASN A 1087 -14.73 7.69 12.45
C ASN A 1087 -15.04 7.67 13.96
N ALA A 1088 -15.39 6.53 14.55
CA ALA A 1088 -15.61 6.41 15.98
C ALA A 1088 -14.36 6.81 16.77
N ARG A 1089 -14.52 7.63 17.83
CA ARG A 1089 -13.41 8.04 18.71
C ARG A 1089 -12.91 6.89 19.60
N TYR A 1090 -13.75 5.88 19.82
CA TYR A 1090 -13.46 4.75 20.70
C TYR A 1090 -13.66 3.40 20.02
N TYR A 1091 -13.14 2.34 20.63
CA TYR A 1091 -13.45 0.96 20.26
C TYR A 1091 -13.67 0.03 21.47
N LEU A 1092 -14.43 -1.04 21.21
CA LEU A 1092 -14.54 -2.26 22.02
C LEU A 1092 -14.00 -3.45 21.20
N ASN A 1093 -13.53 -4.53 21.82
CA ASN A 1093 -12.85 -5.61 21.09
C ASN A 1093 -13.83 -6.49 20.29
N ASP A 1094 -15.00 -6.78 20.85
CA ASP A 1094 -16.02 -7.70 20.33
C ASP A 1094 -17.41 -7.45 20.97
N THR A 1095 -18.37 -8.33 20.71
CA THR A 1095 -19.74 -8.27 21.25
C THR A 1095 -19.84 -8.56 22.75
N ASP A 1096 -18.84 -9.21 23.32
CA ASP A 1096 -18.85 -9.57 24.74
C ASP A 1096 -18.44 -8.34 25.57
N ASP A 1097 -17.44 -7.58 25.12
CA ASP A 1097 -17.11 -6.24 25.63
C ASP A 1097 -18.32 -5.26 25.60
N VAL A 1098 -19.17 -5.33 24.55
CA VAL A 1098 -20.42 -4.54 24.47
C VAL A 1098 -21.43 -5.00 25.52
N SER A 1099 -21.52 -6.30 25.77
CA SER A 1099 -22.42 -6.87 26.78
C SER A 1099 -21.99 -6.48 28.20
N ASP A 1100 -20.69 -6.49 28.50
CA ASP A 1100 -20.13 -6.04 29.78
C ASP A 1100 -20.36 -4.53 30.03
N LEU A 1101 -20.27 -3.70 28.98
CA LEU A 1101 -20.62 -2.27 29.06
C LEU A 1101 -22.11 -2.07 29.41
N LEU A 1102 -23.00 -2.85 28.80
CA LEU A 1102 -24.44 -2.79 29.07
C LEU A 1102 -24.77 -3.25 30.50
N ASP A 1103 -24.17 -4.33 30.99
CA ASP A 1103 -24.35 -4.81 32.37
C ASP A 1103 -23.85 -3.77 33.39
N ALA A 1104 -22.69 -3.13 33.14
CA ALA A 1104 -22.18 -2.06 33.99
C ALA A 1104 -23.14 -0.85 34.08
N LEU A 1105 -23.85 -0.52 32.99
CA LEU A 1105 -24.85 0.54 32.97
C LEU A 1105 -26.18 0.09 33.63
N GLN A 1106 -26.63 -1.16 33.44
CA GLN A 1106 -27.76 -1.74 34.18
C GLN A 1106 -27.52 -1.66 35.70
N GLN A 1107 -26.36 -2.12 36.16
CA GLN A 1107 -26.00 -2.11 37.59
C GLN A 1107 -25.98 -0.71 38.20
N CYS A 1108 -25.76 0.35 37.40
CA CYS A 1108 -25.87 1.73 37.86
C CYS A 1108 -27.33 2.16 37.99
N THR A 1109 -28.15 1.82 36.99
CA THR A 1109 -29.56 2.17 36.92
C THR A 1109 -30.36 1.55 38.07
N GLU A 1110 -30.09 0.28 38.40
CA GLU A 1110 -30.70 -0.40 39.55
C GLU A 1110 -30.29 0.19 40.92
N LYS A 1111 -29.11 0.81 41.02
CA LYS A 1111 -28.61 1.44 42.25
C LYS A 1111 -29.26 2.82 42.44
N ASP A 1112 -29.27 3.66 41.41
CA ASP A 1112 -29.98 4.94 41.40
C ASP A 1112 -31.46 4.76 41.79
N GLY A 1113 -32.14 3.75 41.23
CA GLY A 1113 -33.55 3.46 41.55
C GLY A 1113 -33.77 3.02 43.00
N LYS A 1114 -32.86 2.22 43.59
CA LYS A 1114 -32.91 1.82 45.00
C LYS A 1114 -32.62 2.98 45.96
N GLU A 1115 -31.72 3.88 45.59
CA GLU A 1115 -31.42 5.09 46.39
C GLU A 1115 -32.57 6.10 46.35
N GLN A 1116 -33.19 6.33 45.19
CA GLN A 1116 -34.41 7.16 45.08
C GLN A 1116 -35.60 6.55 45.84
N TRP A 1117 -35.81 5.24 45.75
CA TRP A 1117 -36.87 4.55 46.50
C TRP A 1117 -36.71 4.69 48.02
N ASN A 1118 -35.48 4.55 48.52
CA ASN A 1118 -35.20 4.74 49.95
C ASN A 1118 -35.34 6.22 50.36
N SER A 1119 -34.88 7.16 49.54
CA SER A 1119 -35.00 8.61 49.85
C SER A 1119 -36.46 9.10 49.85
N ALA A 1120 -37.29 8.61 48.92
CA ALA A 1120 -38.72 8.89 48.92
C ALA A 1120 -39.40 8.34 50.18
N ARG A 1121 -38.97 7.17 50.66
CA ARG A 1121 -39.50 6.52 51.87
C ARG A 1121 -39.12 7.25 53.17
N ASP A 1122 -37.95 7.87 53.22
CA ASP A 1122 -37.52 8.72 54.35
C ASP A 1122 -38.14 10.13 54.33
N SER A 1123 -38.62 10.62 53.18
CA SER A 1123 -39.20 11.97 53.05
C SER A 1123 -40.62 12.16 53.62
N GLY A 1124 -41.27 11.10 54.11
CA GLY A 1124 -42.40 11.21 55.04
C GLY A 1124 -43.71 11.85 54.54
N LEU A 1125 -43.94 11.93 53.22
CA LEU A 1125 -45.16 12.51 52.64
C LEU A 1125 -46.10 11.43 52.09
N ALA A 1126 -47.24 11.25 52.75
CA ALA A 1126 -48.28 10.31 52.33
C ALA A 1126 -49.68 10.93 52.28
N ALA A 1127 -50.32 10.80 51.10
CA ALA A 1127 -51.77 10.73 50.85
C ALA A 1127 -52.61 12.04 50.95
N PRO A 1128 -53.92 12.07 50.53
CA PRO A 1128 -54.72 11.03 49.84
C PRO A 1128 -55.73 11.51 48.73
N VAL A 1129 -56.50 10.55 48.17
CA VAL A 1129 -57.85 10.63 47.50
C VAL A 1129 -58.01 11.23 46.08
N ALA A 1130 -58.41 10.39 45.11
CA ALA A 1130 -59.76 10.44 44.49
C ALA A 1130 -60.04 9.25 43.55
N ALA A 1131 -61.23 8.66 43.65
CA ALA A 1131 -61.78 7.70 42.71
C ALA A 1131 -63.23 8.08 42.37
N ALA A 1132 -63.64 7.96 41.10
CA ALA A 1132 -65.01 8.10 40.63
C ALA A 1132 -65.26 7.14 39.45
N ALA A 1133 -66.48 6.63 39.31
CA ALA A 1133 -66.78 5.44 38.50
C ALA A 1133 -67.98 5.61 37.55
N ALA A 1134 -67.97 4.89 36.43
CA ALA A 1134 -69.12 4.38 35.66
C ALA A 1134 -68.61 3.54 34.45
N ALA A 1135 -69.37 2.66 33.77
CA ALA A 1135 -70.31 1.59 34.17
C ALA A 1135 -70.73 0.81 32.89
N GLY A 1136 -70.91 -0.53 32.96
CA GLY A 1136 -71.42 -1.39 31.86
C GLY A 1136 -70.48 -2.58 31.54
N SER A 1137 -70.70 -3.83 31.98
CA SER A 1137 -71.76 -4.82 31.60
C SER A 1137 -71.52 -5.38 30.18
N LEU A 1138 -71.43 -6.70 29.89
CA LEU A 1138 -72.11 -7.89 30.43
C LEU A 1138 -71.32 -9.22 30.22
N ALA A 1139 -71.60 -10.22 31.08
CA ALA A 1139 -71.55 -11.70 30.88
C ALA A 1139 -70.28 -12.42 30.31
N GLY A 1140 -69.97 -13.67 30.69
CA GLY A 1140 -70.69 -14.62 31.57
C GLY A 1140 -69.87 -15.87 31.96
N ASN A 1141 -70.45 -16.71 32.83
CA ASN A 1141 -69.78 -17.79 33.57
C ASN A 1141 -69.44 -19.07 32.78
N ALA A 1142 -68.39 -19.78 33.21
CA ALA A 1142 -68.48 -21.20 33.62
C ALA A 1142 -67.29 -21.59 34.52
N ALA A 1143 -67.54 -22.42 35.54
CA ALA A 1143 -66.55 -22.91 36.51
C ALA A 1143 -66.36 -24.44 36.40
N VAL A 1144 -65.80 -25.09 37.45
CA VAL A 1144 -65.62 -26.56 37.65
C VAL A 1144 -64.31 -27.10 37.03
N GLN A 1145 -63.42 -27.90 37.65
CA GLN A 1145 -63.10 -28.39 39.03
C GLN A 1145 -61.63 -28.93 38.99
N LEU A 1146 -60.86 -29.35 40.01
CA LEU A 1146 -61.05 -29.63 41.46
C LEU A 1146 -59.70 -29.49 42.23
N ARG A 1147 -59.80 -29.55 43.58
CA ARG A 1147 -58.87 -29.89 44.70
C ARG A 1147 -57.70 -30.87 44.41
N LYS A 1148 -56.65 -31.06 45.23
CA LYS A 1148 -56.26 -30.72 46.65
C LYS A 1148 -54.72 -30.98 46.75
N GLY A 1149 -53.91 -30.48 47.70
CA GLY A 1149 -54.15 -29.65 48.89
C GLY A 1149 -52.83 -29.30 49.59
N ASP A 1150 -52.93 -28.74 50.80
CA ASP A 1150 -51.86 -28.18 51.66
C ASP A 1150 -50.93 -29.27 52.27
N SER A 1151 -49.83 -29.03 53.02
CA SER A 1151 -49.35 -27.85 53.77
C SER A 1151 -47.85 -27.93 54.20
N VAL A 1152 -47.20 -26.76 54.36
CA VAL A 1152 -46.40 -26.31 55.52
C VAL A 1152 -45.24 -27.18 56.13
N ALA A 1153 -44.01 -26.72 55.83
CA ALA A 1153 -42.91 -26.34 56.75
C ALA A 1153 -42.08 -27.33 57.66
N SER A 1154 -40.74 -27.21 57.50
CA SER A 1154 -39.74 -26.89 58.55
C SER A 1154 -39.05 -27.96 59.44
N PHE A 1155 -37.70 -27.91 59.37
CA PHE A 1155 -36.66 -28.14 60.40
C PHE A 1155 -36.31 -29.54 60.99
N ALA A 1156 -35.06 -29.93 60.69
CA ALA A 1156 -33.99 -30.34 61.61
C ALA A 1156 -34.04 -31.65 62.46
N SER A 1157 -33.29 -32.62 61.96
CA SER A 1157 -32.14 -33.28 62.64
C SER A 1157 -32.30 -34.50 63.58
N LEU A 1158 -31.55 -35.55 63.22
CA LEU A 1158 -30.84 -36.54 64.05
C LEU A 1158 -31.66 -37.52 64.96
N TRP A 1159 -31.54 -38.83 64.69
CA TRP A 1159 -30.75 -39.77 65.51
C TRP A 1159 -30.59 -41.18 64.85
N LYS A 1160 -29.33 -41.56 64.55
CA LYS A 1160 -28.68 -42.88 64.76
C LYS A 1160 -29.29 -44.23 64.29
N THR A 1161 -28.70 -44.77 63.19
CA THR A 1161 -28.04 -46.12 63.05
C THR A 1161 -28.81 -47.45 63.20
N PRO A 1162 -28.27 -48.60 62.69
CA PRO A 1162 -27.44 -48.82 61.48
C PRO A 1162 -27.79 -50.10 60.67
N LEU A 1163 -27.28 -50.23 59.43
CA LEU A 1163 -26.67 -51.44 58.82
C LEU A 1163 -26.24 -51.16 57.36
N GLY A 1164 -25.15 -51.76 56.87
CA GLY A 1164 -24.85 -51.91 55.43
C GLY A 1164 -23.83 -50.96 54.76
N VAL A 1165 -22.53 -51.19 55.00
CA VAL A 1165 -21.37 -51.15 54.04
C VAL A 1165 -21.48 -50.15 52.84
N GLY A 1166 -20.71 -49.05 52.67
CA GLY A 1166 -19.36 -48.66 53.14
C GLY A 1166 -18.28 -49.05 52.10
N GLY A 1167 -17.35 -48.22 51.57
CA GLY A 1167 -16.97 -46.79 51.66
C GLY A 1167 -15.94 -46.53 50.51
N ALA A 1168 -15.23 -45.41 50.33
CA ALA A 1168 -15.09 -44.14 51.04
C ALA A 1168 -14.59 -43.04 50.06
N VAL A 1169 -14.25 -41.84 50.55
CA VAL A 1169 -14.00 -40.60 49.78
C VAL A 1169 -12.70 -39.90 50.26
N ARG A 1170 -12.14 -39.02 49.40
CA ARG A 1170 -11.16 -37.91 49.63
C ARG A 1170 -9.63 -38.17 49.60
N ALA A 1171 -9.00 -37.41 48.70
CA ALA A 1171 -7.92 -36.43 48.89
C ALA A 1171 -6.50 -36.80 49.42
N ARG A 1172 -5.53 -36.18 48.74
CA ARG A 1172 -4.15 -35.78 49.12
C ARG A 1172 -2.97 -36.77 49.02
N ASP A 1173 -1.87 -36.15 48.56
CA ASP A 1173 -0.44 -36.42 48.75
C ASP A 1173 0.29 -37.62 48.08
N ARG A 1174 1.34 -37.22 47.33
CA ARG A 1174 2.67 -37.82 47.08
C ARG A 1174 2.86 -39.36 46.91
N ALA A 1175 3.42 -39.66 45.73
CA ALA A 1175 4.67 -40.42 45.51
C ALA A 1175 4.66 -41.96 45.23
N LEU A 1176 5.46 -42.31 44.21
CA LEU A 1176 6.24 -43.55 43.97
C LEU A 1176 5.55 -44.88 43.60
N ALA A 1177 5.62 -45.18 42.28
CA ALA A 1177 6.45 -46.22 41.66
C ALA A 1177 6.05 -47.73 41.59
N HIS A 1178 6.24 -48.25 40.36
CA HIS A 1178 6.66 -49.61 39.93
C HIS A 1178 5.73 -50.83 40.04
N LEU A 1179 5.43 -51.44 38.87
CA LEU A 1179 5.82 -52.78 38.36
C LEU A 1179 4.81 -53.21 37.24
N ALA A 1180 5.10 -54.05 36.23
CA ALA A 1180 6.31 -54.36 35.43
C ALA A 1180 5.94 -55.32 34.27
N GLY A 1181 6.77 -55.38 33.20
CA GLY A 1181 6.75 -56.44 32.16
C GLY A 1181 6.07 -56.05 30.83
N GLY A 1182 6.64 -56.31 29.65
CA GLY A 1182 7.93 -56.95 29.32
C GLY A 1182 8.35 -56.74 27.85
N ALA A 1183 9.61 -57.06 27.53
CA ALA A 1183 10.26 -56.88 26.21
C ALA A 1183 9.76 -57.92 25.15
N SER A 1184 10.14 -57.92 23.86
CA SER A 1184 11.48 -57.67 23.30
C SER A 1184 11.58 -57.51 21.75
N SER A 1185 12.70 -56.90 21.35
CA SER A 1185 13.45 -56.90 20.07
C SER A 1185 13.12 -57.83 18.89
N GLY A 1186 13.38 -57.32 17.67
CA GLY A 1186 13.69 -58.12 16.46
C GLY A 1186 14.28 -57.26 15.31
N LEU A 1187 15.49 -57.62 14.82
CA LEU A 1187 16.25 -56.89 13.77
C LEU A 1187 16.25 -57.63 12.41
N PHE A 1188 16.65 -56.89 11.36
CA PHE A 1188 17.12 -57.35 10.02
C PHE A 1188 16.11 -57.96 9.02
N GLY A 1189 16.23 -57.56 7.74
CA GLY A 1189 15.62 -58.30 6.60
C GLY A 1189 15.24 -57.49 5.35
N ARG A 1190 16.21 -57.08 4.52
CA ARG A 1190 16.05 -56.74 3.07
C ARG A 1190 16.00 -58.06 2.24
N PRO A 1191 15.71 -58.12 0.90
CA PRO A 1191 15.23 -57.11 -0.07
C PRO A 1191 14.27 -57.62 -1.22
N VAL A 1192 14.01 -56.77 -2.25
CA VAL A 1192 13.92 -57.09 -3.72
C VAL A 1192 12.69 -57.79 -4.37
N SER A 1193 11.97 -57.02 -5.23
CA SER A 1193 11.37 -57.34 -6.57
C SER A 1193 10.29 -58.47 -6.69
N ALA A 1194 9.53 -58.67 -7.79
CA ALA A 1194 9.41 -58.06 -9.13
C ALA A 1194 8.05 -58.48 -9.81
N ILE A 1195 7.63 -57.81 -10.92
CA ILE A 1195 7.06 -58.43 -12.17
C ILE A 1195 5.68 -59.19 -12.07
N ASP A 1196 4.69 -59.15 -12.99
CA ASP A 1196 4.58 -58.54 -14.35
C ASP A 1196 3.13 -58.22 -14.83
N ALA A 1197 3.09 -57.49 -15.95
CA ALA A 1197 2.11 -57.31 -17.03
C ALA A 1197 0.78 -58.11 -17.15
N ARG A 1198 -0.29 -57.38 -17.56
CA ARG A 1198 -0.95 -57.38 -18.90
C ARG A 1198 -2.26 -56.54 -18.84
N ALA A 1199 -2.63 -55.56 -19.68
CA ALA A 1199 -2.36 -55.12 -21.06
C ALA A 1199 -3.52 -55.39 -22.06
N CYS A 1200 -4.08 -54.30 -22.60
CA CYS A 1200 -4.93 -54.18 -23.83
C CYS A 1200 -6.31 -54.89 -23.82
N ALA A 1201 -7.36 -54.47 -24.54
CA ALA A 1201 -7.65 -53.34 -25.46
C ALA A 1201 -9.12 -52.88 -25.19
N GLY A 1202 -9.76 -51.84 -25.75
CA GLY A 1202 -9.54 -50.99 -26.93
C GLY A 1202 -10.87 -50.89 -27.72
N SER A 1203 -11.24 -49.67 -28.19
CA SER A 1203 -12.52 -49.29 -28.87
C SER A 1203 -13.82 -49.50 -28.06
N GLY A 1204 -14.94 -48.81 -28.32
CA GLY A 1204 -15.24 -47.68 -29.21
C GLY A 1204 -16.75 -47.58 -29.53
N GLY A 1205 -17.31 -46.37 -29.66
CA GLY A 1205 -18.75 -46.09 -29.90
C GLY A 1205 -19.43 -45.50 -28.64
N ALA A 1206 -20.06 -44.33 -28.63
CA ALA A 1206 -21.07 -43.75 -29.54
C ALA A 1206 -22.31 -44.64 -29.65
N SER A 1207 -23.56 -44.21 -29.52
CA SER A 1207 -24.22 -42.95 -29.14
C SER A 1207 -25.69 -43.18 -29.53
N ASP A 1208 -26.64 -43.06 -28.61
CA ASP A 1208 -28.11 -42.93 -28.81
C ASP A 1208 -28.80 -43.35 -27.50
N ALA A 1209 -30.06 -43.00 -27.15
CA ALA A 1209 -30.90 -41.84 -27.44
C ALA A 1209 -32.16 -41.95 -26.54
N ALA A 1210 -32.89 -40.84 -26.32
CA ALA A 1210 -34.25 -40.78 -25.73
C ALA A 1210 -34.47 -41.17 -24.23
N ARG A 1211 -34.67 -40.13 -23.39
CA ARG A 1211 -35.95 -39.74 -22.69
C ARG A 1211 -36.88 -40.82 -22.08
N PRO A 1212 -37.72 -40.46 -21.08
CA PRO A 1212 -37.57 -39.49 -19.98
C PRO A 1212 -38.19 -39.98 -18.62
N THR A 1213 -38.47 -39.03 -17.71
CA THR A 1213 -39.49 -39.05 -16.61
C THR A 1213 -39.34 -39.93 -15.38
N GLU A 1214 -39.47 -39.27 -14.21
CA GLU A 1214 -39.92 -39.76 -12.88
C GLU A 1214 -38.99 -40.78 -12.16
N GLU A 1215 -38.60 -40.61 -10.89
CA GLU A 1215 -38.93 -39.64 -9.82
C GLU A 1215 -37.69 -38.87 -9.30
#